data_AF-A0A2T5JD96-F1
#
_entry.id   AF-A0A2T5JD96-F1
#
_cell.length_a   1.000
_cell.length_b   1.000
_cell.length_c   1.000
_cell.angle_alpha   90.00
_cell.angle_beta   90.00
_cell.angle_gamma   90.00
#
_symmetry.space_group_name_H-M   'P 1'
#
loop_
_entity.id
_entity.type
_entity.pdbx_description
1 polymer ?
#
loop_
_entity_poly.entity_id
_entity_poly.type
_entity_poly.pdbx_seq_one_letter_code
_entity_poly.pdbx_strand_id
1 'polypeptide(L)'
;MRLSSLRPYVMLMLLFVMPTALIAQGNKSGATAPATSIKYQGKTIQLNEHALYVNAKLKKESRGPYTFGSLQELAANAKSGTEATPTVVYLEPDVYWTDDPKSDNAENHLIGLLLPQANITMIGLSDNPEHTIIAGNRGQMAGSRGNWNVIGLGNAFHAYNITFGNYCNVDLVYGPDPSKSYPKRQTTITQAQTITNAGTERADKWLFENCRFVSFLNLLAGRAHREFFDKCFFQCTDDAIGSGDVTVYRNCTFNYYANHPSPGGSTIIQAYLGCRFVGMLRDAGANATVYYAKRNAAFPTIDGVFEGNIGRLEWTNVLNDDVRQYVYHNTLHGKPVAVSAARPDLSVTLTPETLKPYKVGAEYNIYNLLRENDDWDPAGQKLKMAAYGNLAFRLNLRAAKPKLKAGESTPVSYIIYPERVKTTTPVKWSVSDAKILSLTDNGDGAVTVTGHNATEQTQRAYVQGITAGGIVGVAYIDVVANPLPAPALASAFKVNEPANGSISVDYALSNIGKRADVSLISWYRATSAQGTDTIPVAVSRLNKPLKTYPLTTGDVGYYLVAKIEPKHATSLAGSGVMAISRKITAKDVSTKNIHTDFQNIAVQRSVAVRNGWWTLDTYRPADIGAEFEWQPGTGSAWTYGPGDDGTADRIGLVTVARGARLLYAQDGTYGDMAVTVKLSPHKVSGQGFGSATGQYADVYIKFDAKTLTGYGLRIQRTPAYGEGVKFTLYKFVNGASTPIGKEVYSSAFVPGCVVKLNVKGNLLSANVTSTTPQQQIQKDEGLVHEVNLSATIDPNTFGGAGLQHTGTVSPGNRLMLQGFDIDY
;
A
#
# COMPACT_ATOMS: atom_id res chain seq x y z
N MET A 1 11.54 31.49 -64.39
CA MET A 1 10.34 30.71 -64.70
C MET A 1 9.29 31.04 -63.64
N ARG A 2 8.23 31.75 -64.06
CA ARG A 2 6.95 31.97 -63.35
C ARG A 2 6.30 30.59 -63.06
N LEU A 3 5.37 30.32 -62.13
CA LEU A 3 4.42 31.09 -61.30
C LEU A 3 3.71 30.08 -60.36
N SER A 4 3.28 30.56 -59.16
CA SER A 4 2.04 30.24 -58.39
C SER A 4 1.61 28.79 -58.13
N SER A 5 1.16 28.37 -56.93
CA SER A 5 0.18 29.05 -56.07
C SER A 5 0.19 28.51 -54.63
N LEU A 6 0.41 29.40 -53.66
CA LEU A 6 -0.06 29.26 -52.28
C LEU A 6 -1.25 30.20 -52.08
N ARG A 7 -2.33 29.69 -51.46
CA ARG A 7 -3.39 30.46 -50.77
C ARG A 7 -4.12 29.52 -49.79
N PRO A 8 -4.79 30.06 -48.75
CA PRO A 8 -4.41 29.80 -47.37
C PRO A 8 -5.52 29.10 -46.56
N TYR A 9 -5.13 28.40 -45.49
CA TYR A 9 -6.08 28.02 -44.44
C TYR A 9 -6.41 29.24 -43.59
N VAL A 10 -7.70 29.57 -43.62
CA VAL A 10 -8.36 30.61 -42.83
C VAL A 10 -8.18 30.29 -41.34
N MET A 11 -7.33 31.07 -40.68
CA MET A 11 -7.28 31.15 -39.23
C MET A 11 -8.42 32.09 -38.80
N LEU A 12 -9.52 31.51 -38.35
CA LEU A 12 -10.63 32.26 -37.77
C LEU A 12 -10.19 32.77 -36.39
N MET A 13 -9.56 33.95 -36.36
CA MET A 13 -9.42 34.76 -35.16
C MET A 13 -10.82 35.21 -34.73
N LEU A 14 -11.43 34.49 -33.78
CA LEU A 14 -12.51 35.05 -32.98
C LEU A 14 -11.87 36.06 -32.01
N LEU A 15 -12.02 37.34 -32.33
CA LEU A 15 -11.83 38.44 -31.40
C LEU A 15 -12.70 38.19 -30.16
N PHE A 16 -12.08 37.74 -29.06
CA PHE A 16 -12.64 37.95 -27.74
C PHE A 16 -12.43 39.41 -27.39
N VAL A 17 -13.53 40.17 -27.44
CA VAL A 17 -13.65 41.46 -26.77
C VAL A 17 -13.30 41.23 -25.30
N MET A 18 -12.15 41.75 -24.86
CA MET A 18 -11.81 41.82 -23.45
C MET A 18 -12.92 42.62 -22.74
N PRO A 19 -13.57 42.10 -21.68
CA PRO A 19 -14.20 42.99 -20.75
C PRO A 19 -13.06 43.72 -20.03
N THR A 20 -12.95 45.03 -20.30
CA THR A 20 -12.13 45.94 -19.50
C THR A 20 -12.40 45.68 -18.02
N ALA A 21 -11.38 45.23 -17.30
CA ALA A 21 -11.38 45.19 -15.86
C ALA A 21 -11.67 46.61 -15.36
N LEU A 22 -12.86 46.82 -14.80
CA LEU A 22 -13.14 48.02 -14.03
C LEU A 22 -12.29 47.91 -12.76
N ILE A 23 -11.14 48.57 -12.77
CA ILE A 23 -10.39 48.87 -11.57
C ILE A 23 -11.35 49.60 -10.64
N ALA A 24 -11.65 49.00 -9.48
CA ALA A 24 -12.35 49.70 -8.42
C ALA A 24 -11.47 50.86 -7.96
N GLN A 25 -11.76 52.07 -8.43
CA GLN A 25 -11.22 53.29 -7.87
C GLN A 25 -11.75 53.42 -6.43
N GLY A 26 -10.84 53.30 -5.46
CA GLY A 26 -11.13 53.56 -4.07
C GLY A 26 -11.52 55.02 -3.87
N ASN A 27 -12.81 55.25 -3.61
CA ASN A 27 -13.27 56.54 -3.10
C ASN A 27 -12.71 56.71 -1.68
N LYS A 28 -11.87 57.73 -1.49
CA LYS A 28 -11.57 58.29 -0.17
C LYS A 28 -12.79 59.12 0.27
N SER A 29 -13.68 58.54 1.06
CA SER A 29 -14.56 59.29 1.96
C SER A 29 -15.02 58.41 3.12
N GLY A 30 -15.23 59.03 4.27
CA GLY A 30 -15.29 58.40 5.59
C GLY A 30 -16.42 57.39 5.83
N ALA A 31 -16.23 56.64 6.92
CA ALA A 31 -17.15 55.66 7.50
C ALA A 31 -17.67 54.61 6.50
N THR A 32 -16.85 53.57 6.25
CA THR A 32 -17.28 52.39 5.47
C THR A 32 -18.36 51.64 6.23
N ALA A 33 -19.61 51.82 5.80
CA ALA A 33 -20.71 50.95 6.21
C ALA A 33 -20.34 49.47 5.93
N PRO A 34 -20.81 48.52 6.76
CA PRO A 34 -20.58 47.10 6.53
C PRO A 34 -21.00 46.69 5.11
N ALA A 35 -20.23 45.83 4.45
CA ALA A 35 -20.63 45.29 3.16
C ALA A 35 -21.93 44.48 3.32
N THR A 36 -23.02 44.92 2.67
CA THR A 36 -24.33 44.26 2.69
C THR A 36 -24.63 43.48 1.40
N SER A 37 -23.83 43.69 0.35
CA SER A 37 -23.96 42.99 -0.93
C SER A 37 -22.61 42.87 -1.63
N ILE A 38 -22.53 41.91 -2.56
CA ILE A 38 -21.37 41.71 -3.45
C ILE A 38 -21.83 41.64 -4.91
N LYS A 39 -20.91 41.82 -5.85
CA LYS A 39 -21.15 41.56 -7.28
C LYS A 39 -20.49 40.26 -7.69
N TYR A 40 -21.26 39.35 -8.28
CA TYR A 40 -20.76 38.09 -8.83
C TYR A 40 -21.49 37.76 -10.14
N GLN A 41 -20.73 37.47 -11.20
CA GLN A 41 -21.25 37.17 -12.54
C GLN A 41 -22.31 38.17 -13.03
N GLY A 42 -22.07 39.46 -12.82
CA GLY A 42 -22.98 40.55 -13.23
C GLY A 42 -24.24 40.70 -12.37
N LYS A 43 -24.41 39.89 -11.32
CA LYS A 43 -25.54 39.97 -10.38
C LYS A 43 -25.10 40.59 -9.05
N THR A 44 -25.99 41.37 -8.45
CA THR A 44 -25.83 41.82 -7.06
C THR A 44 -26.40 40.75 -6.13
N ILE A 45 -25.55 40.17 -5.30
CA ILE A 45 -25.93 39.20 -4.26
C ILE A 45 -26.09 39.95 -2.95
N GLN A 46 -27.29 39.90 -2.37
CA GLN A 46 -27.53 40.42 -1.02
C GLN A 46 -27.01 39.42 0.01
N LEU A 47 -26.18 39.89 0.94
CA LEU A 47 -25.62 39.04 1.98
C LEU A 47 -26.67 38.80 3.08
N ASN A 48 -26.76 37.56 3.53
CA ASN A 48 -27.69 37.10 4.57
C ASN A 48 -27.13 35.81 5.21
N GLU A 49 -27.88 35.15 6.09
CA GLU A 49 -27.40 33.94 6.78
C GLU A 49 -27.08 32.74 5.87
N HIS A 50 -27.56 32.75 4.62
CA HIS A 50 -27.29 31.75 3.58
C HIS A 50 -26.45 32.31 2.40
N ALA A 51 -26.00 33.57 2.47
CA ALA A 51 -25.13 34.20 1.49
C ALA A 51 -24.04 34.97 2.23
N LEU A 52 -22.93 34.27 2.49
CA LEU A 52 -21.80 34.73 3.30
C LEU A 52 -20.64 35.16 2.41
N TYR A 53 -19.84 36.12 2.85
CA TYR A 53 -18.69 36.62 2.10
C TYR A 53 -17.41 36.59 2.94
N VAL A 54 -16.33 36.05 2.40
CA VAL A 54 -15.02 36.03 3.04
C VAL A 54 -14.03 36.83 2.20
N ASN A 55 -13.38 37.80 2.85
CA ASN A 55 -12.35 38.61 2.21
C ASN A 55 -11.33 39.05 3.27
N ALA A 56 -10.12 38.52 3.18
CA ALA A 56 -9.02 38.79 4.10
C ALA A 56 -8.56 40.26 4.10
N LYS A 57 -8.92 41.03 3.07
CA LYS A 57 -8.59 42.46 2.93
C LYS A 57 -9.62 43.36 3.63
N LEU A 58 -10.77 42.82 4.07
CA LEU A 58 -11.76 43.61 4.81
C LEU A 58 -11.23 43.97 6.20
N LYS A 59 -11.19 45.28 6.48
CA LYS A 59 -10.94 45.78 7.83
C LYS A 59 -12.09 45.41 8.76
N LYS A 60 -11.78 45.23 10.05
CA LYS A 60 -12.75 44.75 11.05
C LYS A 60 -13.99 45.63 11.14
N GLU A 61 -13.81 46.95 11.03
CA GLU A 61 -14.88 47.96 11.03
C GLU A 61 -15.79 47.94 9.80
N SER A 62 -15.33 47.35 8.68
CA SER A 62 -16.10 47.21 7.44
C SER A 62 -16.83 45.86 7.37
N ARG A 63 -16.72 45.02 8.41
CA ARG A 63 -17.36 43.69 8.47
C ARG A 63 -18.75 43.81 9.12
N GLY A 64 -19.75 43.24 8.46
CA GLY A 64 -21.09 43.01 8.99
C GLY A 64 -21.31 41.57 9.45
N PRO A 65 -22.54 41.21 9.87
CA PRO A 65 -22.87 39.88 10.41
C PRO A 65 -22.61 38.69 9.46
N TYR A 66 -22.52 38.93 8.16
CA TYR A 66 -22.38 37.91 7.12
C TYR A 66 -21.07 38.02 6.33
N THR A 67 -20.13 38.81 6.83
CA THR A 67 -18.81 39.01 6.21
C THR A 67 -17.71 38.65 7.17
N PHE A 68 -16.74 37.87 6.72
CA PHE A 68 -15.67 37.34 7.55
C PHE A 68 -14.30 37.70 6.96
N GLY A 69 -13.32 37.91 7.85
CA GLY A 69 -11.93 38.15 7.43
C GLY A 69 -11.13 36.88 7.22
N SER A 70 -11.63 35.73 7.67
CA SER A 70 -10.93 34.45 7.60
C SER A 70 -11.91 33.28 7.55
N LEU A 71 -11.38 32.11 7.18
CA LEU A 71 -12.17 30.88 7.21
C LEU A 71 -12.45 30.40 8.63
N GLN A 72 -11.62 30.75 9.61
CA GLN A 72 -11.84 30.45 11.03
C GLN A 72 -13.04 31.23 11.57
N GLU A 73 -13.12 32.54 11.26
CA GLU A 73 -14.28 33.36 11.58
C GLU A 73 -15.54 32.81 10.90
N LEU A 74 -15.44 32.42 9.62
CA LEU A 74 -16.54 31.76 8.91
C LEU A 74 -16.98 30.47 9.61
N ALA A 75 -16.06 29.54 9.88
CA ALA A 75 -16.39 28.23 10.43
C ALA A 75 -17.05 28.32 11.82
N ALA A 76 -16.68 29.33 12.62
CA ALA A 76 -17.28 29.58 13.92
C ALA A 76 -18.70 30.16 13.86
N ASN A 77 -19.09 30.78 12.75
CA ASN A 77 -20.35 31.54 12.63
C ASN A 77 -21.32 30.99 11.57
N ALA A 78 -20.83 30.22 10.60
CA ALA A 78 -21.64 29.66 9.54
C ALA A 78 -22.64 28.66 10.10
N LYS A 79 -23.87 28.73 9.60
CA LYS A 79 -24.93 27.76 9.87
C LYS A 79 -25.04 26.75 8.73
N SER A 80 -25.43 25.53 9.07
CA SER A 80 -25.82 24.54 8.07
C SER A 80 -26.95 25.08 7.19
N GLY A 81 -26.84 24.84 5.89
CA GLY A 81 -27.92 25.05 4.94
C GLY A 81 -28.80 23.80 4.83
N THR A 82 -29.72 23.85 3.88
CA THR A 82 -30.52 22.70 3.42
C THR A 82 -30.35 22.51 1.93
N GLU A 83 -30.81 21.38 1.38
CA GLU A 83 -30.78 21.14 -0.08
C GLU A 83 -31.59 22.20 -0.86
N ALA A 84 -32.70 22.68 -0.30
CA ALA A 84 -33.52 23.74 -0.89
C ALA A 84 -32.95 25.15 -0.68
N THR A 85 -32.16 25.36 0.38
CA THR A 85 -31.58 26.66 0.73
C THR A 85 -30.17 26.43 1.28
N PRO A 86 -29.18 26.19 0.39
CA PRO A 86 -27.81 25.97 0.81
C PRO A 86 -27.21 27.26 1.37
N THR A 87 -26.25 27.13 2.28
CA THR A 87 -25.46 28.27 2.74
C THR A 87 -24.30 28.45 1.76
N VAL A 88 -24.36 29.53 0.97
CA VAL A 88 -23.35 29.85 -0.05
C VAL A 88 -22.31 30.80 0.55
N VAL A 89 -21.04 30.45 0.38
CA VAL A 89 -19.89 31.22 0.85
C VAL A 89 -19.08 31.69 -0.35
N TYR A 90 -18.99 33.00 -0.53
CA TYR A 90 -18.21 33.62 -1.59
C TYR A 90 -16.83 34.00 -1.07
N LEU A 91 -15.78 33.54 -1.74
CA LEU A 91 -14.38 33.76 -1.36
C LEU A 91 -13.71 34.73 -2.35
N GLU A 92 -13.22 35.86 -1.85
CA GLU A 92 -12.37 36.77 -2.62
C GLU A 92 -11.04 36.07 -3.00
N PRO A 93 -10.42 36.37 -4.16
CA PRO A 93 -9.08 35.91 -4.47
C PRO A 93 -8.05 36.22 -3.36
N ASP A 94 -7.59 35.17 -2.69
CA ASP A 94 -6.56 35.20 -1.67
C ASP A 94 -6.02 33.79 -1.35
N VAL A 95 -4.99 33.74 -0.50
CA VAL A 95 -4.51 32.53 0.19
C VAL A 95 -5.10 32.51 1.61
N TYR A 96 -6.00 31.57 1.85
CA TYR A 96 -6.67 31.32 3.12
C TYR A 96 -6.01 30.17 3.86
N TRP A 97 -5.11 30.51 4.79
CA TRP A 97 -4.46 29.53 5.66
C TRP A 97 -5.46 28.94 6.67
N THR A 98 -5.58 27.62 6.73
CA THR A 98 -6.44 26.93 7.70
C THR A 98 -5.79 26.82 9.07
N ASP A 99 -4.46 26.86 9.12
CA ASP A 99 -3.63 26.95 10.31
C ASP A 99 -2.47 27.96 10.11
N ASP A 100 -1.80 28.38 11.18
CA ASP A 100 -0.60 29.21 11.03
C ASP A 100 0.59 28.33 10.57
N PRO A 101 1.15 28.54 9.35
CA PRO A 101 2.26 27.73 8.85
C PRO A 101 3.57 27.96 9.62
N LYS A 102 3.68 29.03 10.43
CA LYS A 102 4.87 29.36 11.23
C LYS A 102 4.80 28.86 12.67
N SER A 103 3.61 28.50 13.17
CA SER A 103 3.44 28.08 14.55
C SER A 103 3.84 26.62 14.78
N ASP A 104 4.13 26.28 16.04
CA ASP A 104 4.26 24.89 16.46
C ASP A 104 2.88 24.26 16.66
N ASN A 105 2.68 23.03 16.19
CA ASN A 105 1.46 22.25 16.44
C ASN A 105 1.58 21.50 17.78
N ALA A 106 1.66 22.25 18.88
CA ALA A 106 1.92 21.70 20.22
C ALA A 106 0.83 20.70 20.68
N GLU A 107 -0.44 20.98 20.36
CA GLU A 107 -1.60 20.13 20.69
C GLU A 107 -1.78 18.96 19.73
N ASN A 108 -1.00 18.92 18.64
CA ASN A 108 -1.06 17.89 17.61
C ASN A 108 -2.44 17.68 16.98
N HIS A 109 -3.16 18.76 16.67
CA HIS A 109 -4.37 18.64 15.85
C HIS A 109 -4.00 18.15 14.44
N LEU A 110 -4.81 17.27 13.86
CA LEU A 110 -4.56 16.65 12.55
C LEU A 110 -5.40 17.25 11.41
N ILE A 111 -6.19 18.28 11.72
CA ILE A 111 -7.03 19.00 10.76
C ILE A 111 -6.85 20.50 11.04
N GLY A 112 -6.46 21.28 10.03
CA GLY A 112 -6.23 22.72 10.18
C GLY A 112 -7.51 23.50 10.46
N LEU A 113 -8.57 23.24 9.68
CA LEU A 113 -9.88 23.84 9.89
C LEU A 113 -10.98 22.78 9.79
N LEU A 114 -11.92 22.79 10.74
CA LEU A 114 -13.15 22.01 10.68
C LEU A 114 -14.30 22.87 10.16
N LEU A 115 -15.02 22.35 9.16
CA LEU A 115 -16.25 22.93 8.64
C LEU A 115 -17.35 21.85 8.62
N PRO A 116 -17.92 21.49 9.79
CA PRO A 116 -18.88 20.40 9.92
C PRO A 116 -20.28 20.73 9.37
N GLN A 117 -20.57 22.00 9.09
CA GLN A 117 -21.88 22.45 8.62
C GLN A 117 -22.29 21.72 7.33
N ALA A 118 -23.56 21.34 7.25
CA ALA A 118 -24.12 20.65 6.09
C ALA A 118 -24.58 21.63 5.00
N ASN A 119 -24.62 21.18 3.75
CA ASN A 119 -25.09 21.95 2.58
C ASN A 119 -24.38 23.31 2.44
N ILE A 120 -23.07 23.33 2.70
CA ILE A 120 -22.22 24.49 2.40
C ILE A 120 -21.81 24.43 0.93
N THR A 121 -21.94 25.55 0.23
CA THR A 121 -21.38 25.75 -1.11
C THR A 121 -20.33 26.85 -1.08
N MET A 122 -19.06 26.53 -1.33
CA MET A 122 -17.98 27.51 -1.43
C MET A 122 -17.71 27.90 -2.88
N ILE A 123 -17.61 29.19 -3.17
CA ILE A 123 -17.37 29.72 -4.52
C ILE A 123 -16.20 30.70 -4.48
N GLY A 124 -15.11 30.37 -5.17
CA GLY A 124 -14.07 31.33 -5.49
C GLY A 124 -14.61 32.35 -6.51
N LEU A 125 -14.49 33.65 -6.20
CA LEU A 125 -15.03 34.72 -7.06
C LEU A 125 -14.26 34.92 -8.38
N SER A 126 -13.11 34.27 -8.54
CA SER A 126 -12.34 34.22 -9.78
C SER A 126 -12.59 32.89 -10.51
N ASP A 127 -12.78 32.94 -11.83
CA ASP A 127 -12.91 31.72 -12.66
C ASP A 127 -11.61 30.91 -12.76
N ASN A 128 -10.45 31.52 -12.42
CA ASN A 128 -9.20 30.79 -12.23
C ASN A 128 -9.10 30.26 -10.79
N PRO A 129 -9.15 28.93 -10.56
CA PRO A 129 -9.09 28.35 -9.21
C PRO A 129 -7.76 28.56 -8.49
N GLU A 130 -6.69 28.92 -9.19
CA GLU A 130 -5.39 29.24 -8.58
C GLU A 130 -5.39 30.60 -7.87
N HIS A 131 -6.43 31.42 -8.09
CA HIS A 131 -6.55 32.72 -7.43
C HIS A 131 -7.20 32.65 -6.05
N THR A 132 -7.89 31.55 -5.72
CA THR A 132 -8.54 31.33 -4.42
C THR A 132 -8.02 30.02 -3.83
N ILE A 133 -7.13 30.11 -2.84
CA ILE A 133 -6.42 28.95 -2.30
C ILE A 133 -6.78 28.76 -0.83
N ILE A 134 -7.29 27.58 -0.47
CA ILE A 134 -7.39 27.11 0.92
C ILE A 134 -6.14 26.28 1.21
N ALA A 135 -5.29 26.78 2.11
CA ALA A 135 -3.91 26.36 2.25
C ALA A 135 -3.59 25.79 3.64
N GLY A 136 -2.72 24.79 3.67
CA GLY A 136 -2.01 24.33 4.86
C GLY A 136 -0.57 23.97 4.53
N ASN A 137 0.27 23.78 5.54
CA ASN A 137 1.72 23.52 5.35
C ASN A 137 2.24 22.51 6.37
N ARG A 138 1.51 21.41 6.61
CA ARG A 138 1.91 20.35 7.55
C ARG A 138 1.70 18.96 6.95
N GLY A 139 2.53 18.02 7.37
CA GLY A 139 2.46 16.62 6.99
C GLY A 139 3.05 15.72 8.07
N GLN A 140 2.94 14.41 7.88
CA GLN A 140 3.38 13.43 8.88
C GLN A 140 4.88 13.61 9.19
N MET A 141 5.19 13.82 10.47
CA MET A 141 6.53 14.14 10.98
C MET A 141 7.14 15.44 10.44
N ALA A 142 6.32 16.30 9.82
CA ALA A 142 6.69 17.56 9.22
C ALA A 142 5.67 18.63 9.63
N GLY A 143 5.80 19.14 10.86
CA GLY A 143 4.83 20.06 11.45
C GLY A 143 3.62 19.40 12.12
N SER A 144 3.45 18.08 12.03
CA SER A 144 2.45 17.30 12.79
C SER A 144 2.95 15.87 13.14
N ARG A 145 2.42 15.27 14.19
CA ARG A 145 2.63 13.85 14.56
C ARG A 145 1.42 13.03 14.13
N GLY A 146 1.32 12.81 12.82
CA GLY A 146 0.21 12.11 12.16
C GLY A 146 -0.10 12.72 10.80
N ASN A 147 -0.92 12.03 10.01
CA ASN A 147 -1.35 12.54 8.71
C ASN A 147 -2.24 13.77 8.91
N TRP A 148 -1.80 14.91 8.43
CA TRP A 148 -2.47 16.19 8.65
C TRP A 148 -3.27 16.62 7.41
N ASN A 149 -4.43 17.23 7.63
CA ASN A 149 -5.41 17.61 6.63
C ASN A 149 -5.65 19.12 6.64
N VAL A 150 -5.71 19.75 5.47
CA VAL A 150 -5.98 21.19 5.35
C VAL A 150 -7.35 21.54 5.92
N ILE A 151 -8.39 20.81 5.50
CA ILE A 151 -9.78 21.10 5.92
C ILE A 151 -10.62 19.81 6.06
N GLY A 152 -11.43 19.77 7.12
CA GLY A 152 -12.47 18.76 7.33
C GLY A 152 -13.82 19.28 6.86
N LEU A 153 -14.52 18.55 5.99
CA LEU A 153 -15.75 18.95 5.32
C LEU A 153 -16.97 18.17 5.83
N GLY A 154 -18.11 18.87 5.95
CA GLY A 154 -19.40 18.31 6.34
C GLY A 154 -20.15 17.59 5.20
N ASN A 155 -21.40 17.24 5.48
CA ASN A 155 -22.29 16.56 4.53
C ASN A 155 -22.79 17.50 3.42
N ALA A 156 -22.97 17.01 2.20
CA ALA A 156 -23.43 17.77 1.04
C ALA A 156 -22.61 19.04 0.77
N PHE A 157 -21.28 18.93 0.88
CA PHE A 157 -20.36 20.03 0.64
C PHE A 157 -20.08 20.20 -0.86
N HIS A 158 -20.24 21.44 -1.35
CA HIS A 158 -19.92 21.79 -2.73
C HIS A 158 -18.83 22.87 -2.79
N ALA A 159 -17.95 22.80 -3.80
CA ALA A 159 -16.97 23.83 -4.06
C ALA A 159 -16.77 24.12 -5.57
N TYR A 160 -16.59 25.39 -5.89
CA TYR A 160 -16.40 25.91 -7.23
C TYR A 160 -15.21 26.86 -7.29
N ASN A 161 -14.33 26.69 -8.28
CA ASN A 161 -13.22 27.60 -8.56
C ASN A 161 -12.24 27.80 -7.38
N ILE A 162 -11.88 26.72 -6.67
CA ILE A 162 -11.01 26.78 -5.48
C ILE A 162 -9.86 25.79 -5.61
N THR A 163 -8.67 26.19 -5.15
CA THR A 163 -7.55 25.29 -4.90
C THR A 163 -7.52 24.88 -3.43
N PHE A 164 -7.51 23.58 -3.16
CA PHE A 164 -7.17 22.99 -1.87
C PHE A 164 -5.71 22.53 -1.92
N GLY A 165 -4.83 23.20 -1.17
CA GLY A 165 -3.38 23.00 -1.26
C GLY A 165 -2.74 22.66 0.09
N ASN A 166 -2.04 21.53 0.15
CA ASN A 166 -1.13 21.24 1.25
C ASN A 166 0.32 21.40 0.76
N TYR A 167 0.95 22.47 1.20
CA TYR A 167 2.26 22.91 0.75
C TYR A 167 3.40 22.35 1.63
N CYS A 168 3.18 21.23 2.33
CA CYS A 168 4.23 20.58 3.10
C CYS A 168 5.41 20.13 2.21
N ASN A 169 5.10 19.60 1.02
CA ASN A 169 6.08 19.00 0.10
C ASN A 169 6.24 19.74 -1.24
N VAL A 170 5.42 20.76 -1.48
CA VAL A 170 5.39 21.56 -2.71
C VAL A 170 5.32 23.02 -2.36
N ASP A 171 5.97 23.86 -3.16
CA ASP A 171 5.96 25.31 -2.95
C ASP A 171 4.58 25.87 -3.30
N LEU A 172 4.08 26.78 -2.47
CA LEU A 172 2.95 27.64 -2.83
C LEU A 172 3.49 28.78 -3.69
N VAL A 173 3.11 28.80 -4.96
CA VAL A 173 3.36 29.93 -5.86
C VAL A 173 2.04 30.64 -6.11
N TYR A 174 1.87 31.84 -5.55
CA TYR A 174 0.65 32.62 -5.69
C TYR A 174 0.84 33.77 -6.68
N GLY A 175 0.35 33.58 -7.91
CA GLY A 175 0.50 34.54 -9.01
C GLY A 175 -0.10 35.94 -8.75
N PRO A 176 -1.33 36.08 -8.23
CA PRO A 176 -1.96 37.38 -8.02
C PRO A 176 -1.22 38.30 -7.03
N ASP A 177 -0.53 37.71 -6.05
CA ASP A 177 0.29 38.43 -5.08
C ASP A 177 1.50 37.55 -4.67
N PRO A 178 2.65 37.69 -5.36
CA PRO A 178 3.82 36.87 -5.08
C PRO A 178 4.31 36.92 -3.63
N SER A 179 3.99 37.98 -2.87
CA SER A 179 4.36 38.10 -1.45
C SER A 179 3.67 37.08 -0.54
N LYS A 180 2.58 36.46 -1.03
CA LYS A 180 1.85 35.37 -0.35
C LYS A 180 2.30 33.98 -0.79
N SER A 181 3.26 33.89 -1.70
CA SER A 181 3.94 32.62 -1.99
C SER A 181 4.65 32.11 -0.73
N TYR A 182 4.72 30.79 -0.58
CA TYR A 182 5.28 30.17 0.62
C TYR A 182 6.11 28.94 0.25
N PRO A 183 7.36 28.82 0.74
CA PRO A 183 8.18 27.67 0.42
C PRO A 183 7.61 26.40 1.05
N LYS A 184 7.86 25.26 0.42
CA LYS A 184 7.54 23.96 1.00
C LYS A 184 8.23 23.80 2.35
N ARG A 185 7.58 23.10 3.29
CA ARG A 185 8.17 22.81 4.60
C ARG A 185 9.40 21.91 4.49
N GLN A 186 9.35 20.91 3.61
CA GLN A 186 10.45 19.97 3.40
C GLN A 186 10.46 19.39 1.98
N THR A 187 11.62 18.87 1.57
CA THR A 187 11.80 18.17 0.29
C THR A 187 11.32 16.73 0.34
N THR A 188 11.50 16.04 1.48
CA THR A 188 11.11 14.65 1.67
C THR A 188 9.60 14.49 1.61
N ILE A 189 9.12 13.71 0.64
CA ILE A 189 7.67 13.47 0.46
C ILE A 189 7.12 12.72 1.68
N THR A 190 6.09 13.29 2.30
CA THR A 190 5.38 12.72 3.45
C THR A 190 3.87 12.85 3.23
N GLN A 191 3.07 12.18 4.05
CA GLN A 191 1.62 12.28 4.02
C GLN A 191 1.19 13.71 4.36
N ALA A 192 0.63 14.40 3.38
CA ALA A 192 0.22 15.80 3.49
C ALA A 192 -1.11 15.97 2.75
N GLN A 193 -2.21 15.89 3.49
CA GLN A 193 -3.53 15.68 2.93
C GLN A 193 -4.26 17.02 2.75
N THR A 194 -5.17 17.11 1.78
CA THR A 194 -5.96 18.33 1.52
C THR A 194 -7.29 18.27 2.24
N ILE A 195 -8.19 17.38 1.83
CA ILE A 195 -9.55 17.29 2.38
C ILE A 195 -9.77 15.99 3.16
N THR A 196 -10.55 16.10 4.23
CA THR A 196 -11.05 14.97 5.04
C THR A 196 -12.51 15.21 5.47
N ASN A 197 -13.13 14.25 6.13
CA ASN A 197 -14.43 14.44 6.78
C ASN A 197 -14.24 15.30 8.04
N ALA A 198 -15.16 16.24 8.30
CA ALA A 198 -15.13 17.07 9.51
C ALA A 198 -15.43 16.28 10.80
N GLY A 199 -15.99 15.07 10.70
CA GLY A 199 -16.36 14.23 11.83
C GLY A 199 -16.08 12.76 11.57
N THR A 200 -16.37 11.93 12.57
CA THR A 200 -16.27 10.47 12.48
C THR A 200 -17.36 9.85 11.62
N GLU A 201 -18.47 10.56 11.45
CA GLU A 201 -19.55 10.14 10.56
C GLU A 201 -19.16 10.33 9.09
N ARG A 202 -19.72 9.44 8.27
CA ARG A 202 -19.46 9.46 6.84
C ARG A 202 -20.32 10.53 6.18
N ALA A 203 -19.68 11.54 5.58
CA ALA A 203 -20.35 12.52 4.73
C ALA A 203 -20.87 11.88 3.44
N ASP A 204 -21.70 12.60 2.68
CA ASP A 204 -22.23 12.22 1.39
C ASP A 204 -22.40 13.47 0.49
N LYS A 205 -22.64 13.26 -0.80
CA LYS A 205 -22.92 14.30 -1.81
C LYS A 205 -21.86 15.39 -1.92
N TRP A 206 -20.59 15.01 -1.99
CA TRP A 206 -19.53 15.98 -2.24
C TRP A 206 -19.44 16.35 -3.73
N LEU A 207 -19.39 17.64 -4.04
CA LEU A 207 -19.26 18.17 -5.39
C LEU A 207 -18.10 19.16 -5.47
N PHE A 208 -17.22 18.95 -6.45
CA PHE A 208 -16.16 19.88 -6.78
C PHE A 208 -16.19 20.15 -8.28
N GLU A 209 -16.37 21.40 -8.69
CA GLU A 209 -16.28 21.81 -10.10
C GLU A 209 -15.19 22.85 -10.28
N ASN A 210 -14.33 22.65 -11.30
CA ASN A 210 -13.21 23.53 -11.61
C ASN A 210 -12.32 23.80 -10.37
N CYS A 211 -12.06 22.76 -9.59
CA CYS A 211 -11.23 22.84 -8.39
C CYS A 211 -9.86 22.19 -8.59
N ARG A 212 -8.91 22.50 -7.72
CA ARG A 212 -7.55 21.92 -7.74
C ARG A 212 -7.21 21.30 -6.40
N PHE A 213 -6.53 20.16 -6.44
CA PHE A 213 -6.00 19.48 -5.25
C PHE A 213 -4.48 19.35 -5.42
N VAL A 214 -3.74 20.07 -4.58
CA VAL A 214 -2.30 20.26 -4.71
C VAL A 214 -1.58 19.74 -3.47
N SER A 215 -0.86 18.63 -3.63
CA SER A 215 0.05 18.02 -2.65
C SER A 215 0.77 16.85 -3.35
N PHE A 216 1.20 15.85 -2.59
CA PHE A 216 1.73 14.58 -3.09
C PHE A 216 1.07 13.37 -2.41
N LEU A 217 1.69 12.81 -1.38
CA LEU A 217 1.29 11.55 -0.76
C LEU A 217 0.03 11.74 0.10
N ASN A 218 -0.96 10.86 -0.08
CA ASN A 218 -2.27 10.91 0.58
C ASN A 218 -3.08 12.21 0.32
N LEU A 219 -3.03 12.76 -0.90
CA LEU A 219 -3.72 13.98 -1.32
C LEU A 219 -5.17 14.09 -0.83
N LEU A 220 -5.98 13.04 -1.03
CA LEU A 220 -7.38 12.96 -0.57
C LEU A 220 -7.49 11.97 0.59
N ALA A 221 -8.01 12.43 1.73
CA ALA A 221 -8.26 11.60 2.90
C ALA A 221 -9.75 11.34 3.14
N GLY A 222 -10.59 12.26 2.67
CA GLY A 222 -12.04 12.20 2.80
C GLY A 222 -12.64 11.00 2.07
N ARG A 223 -13.73 10.48 2.64
CA ARG A 223 -14.42 9.29 2.14
C ARG A 223 -15.93 9.50 2.17
N ALA A 224 -16.41 10.57 1.54
CA ALA A 224 -17.85 10.77 1.43
C ALA A 224 -18.47 9.60 0.66
N HIS A 225 -19.71 9.22 0.96
CA HIS A 225 -20.36 8.08 0.31
C HIS A 225 -20.39 8.26 -1.22
N ARG A 226 -20.89 9.41 -1.69
CA ARG A 226 -20.86 9.80 -3.10
C ARG A 226 -20.10 11.11 -3.32
N GLU A 227 -19.27 11.11 -4.36
CA GLU A 227 -18.37 12.21 -4.69
C GLU A 227 -18.34 12.45 -6.19
N PHE A 228 -18.46 13.72 -6.59
CA PHE A 228 -18.37 14.15 -7.98
C PHE A 228 -17.33 15.24 -8.16
N PHE A 229 -16.34 14.96 -9.00
CA PHE A 229 -15.31 15.90 -9.41
C PHE A 229 -15.47 16.20 -10.89
N ASP A 230 -15.73 17.45 -11.25
CA ASP A 230 -15.86 17.91 -12.63
C ASP A 230 -14.77 18.94 -12.96
N LYS A 231 -14.06 18.74 -14.06
CA LYS A 231 -13.01 19.65 -14.55
C LYS A 231 -11.95 19.97 -13.47
N CYS A 232 -11.68 19.03 -12.57
CA CYS A 232 -10.75 19.23 -11.47
C CYS A 232 -9.31 18.84 -11.87
N PHE A 233 -8.34 19.40 -11.15
CA PHE A 233 -6.92 19.08 -11.29
C PHE A 233 -6.37 18.41 -10.03
N PHE A 234 -5.53 17.39 -10.20
CA PHE A 234 -4.92 16.64 -9.10
C PHE A 234 -3.41 16.51 -9.31
N GLN A 235 -2.63 16.92 -8.32
CA GLN A 235 -1.19 16.66 -8.24
C GLN A 235 -0.94 15.46 -7.31
N CYS A 236 -0.44 14.35 -7.86
CA CYS A 236 -0.44 13.06 -7.15
C CYS A 236 0.93 12.37 -7.16
N THR A 237 1.29 11.74 -6.04
CA THR A 237 2.27 10.65 -5.97
C THR A 237 1.56 9.36 -5.59
N ASP A 238 2.24 8.44 -4.90
CA ASP A 238 1.62 7.22 -4.41
C ASP A 238 0.51 7.51 -3.40
N ASP A 239 -0.50 6.65 -3.36
CA ASP A 239 -1.63 6.66 -2.42
C ASP A 239 -2.38 8.00 -2.31
N ALA A 240 -2.23 8.90 -3.29
CA ALA A 240 -2.82 10.22 -3.31
C ALA A 240 -4.36 10.20 -3.45
N ILE A 241 -4.87 9.31 -4.30
CA ILE A 241 -6.27 9.22 -4.69
C ILE A 241 -6.89 8.02 -3.99
N GLY A 242 -7.88 8.28 -3.15
CA GLY A 242 -8.70 7.22 -2.59
C GLY A 242 -9.85 7.83 -1.87
N SER A 243 -11.07 7.60 -2.34
CA SER A 243 -12.22 8.23 -1.72
C SER A 243 -13.52 7.50 -2.04
N GLY A 244 -14.49 7.73 -1.18
CA GLY A 244 -15.85 7.24 -1.20
C GLY A 244 -16.20 5.78 -1.52
N ASP A 245 -17.50 5.58 -1.71
CA ASP A 245 -18.04 4.35 -2.28
C ASP A 245 -18.20 4.52 -3.78
N VAL A 246 -18.84 5.62 -4.18
CA VAL A 246 -19.07 6.00 -5.57
C VAL A 246 -18.39 7.34 -5.83
N THR A 247 -17.25 7.30 -6.53
CA THR A 247 -16.52 8.51 -6.93
C THR A 247 -16.51 8.61 -8.45
N VAL A 248 -16.94 9.76 -8.97
CA VAL A 248 -16.96 10.03 -10.40
C VAL A 248 -16.09 11.23 -10.72
N TYR A 249 -15.07 11.01 -11.55
CA TYR A 249 -14.23 12.06 -12.12
C TYR A 249 -14.67 12.30 -13.57
N ARG A 250 -15.13 13.51 -13.87
CA ARG A 250 -15.51 13.96 -15.22
C ARG A 250 -14.53 15.03 -15.69
N ASN A 251 -13.94 14.85 -16.86
CA ASN A 251 -13.05 15.81 -17.51
C ASN A 251 -11.92 16.33 -16.60
N CYS A 252 -11.44 15.49 -15.67
CA CYS A 252 -10.40 15.84 -14.72
C CYS A 252 -9.01 15.62 -15.30
N THR A 253 -8.01 16.33 -14.77
CA THR A 253 -6.59 16.16 -15.12
C THR A 253 -5.80 15.69 -13.90
N PHE A 254 -4.99 14.65 -14.09
CA PHE A 254 -4.13 14.09 -13.06
C PHE A 254 -2.67 14.17 -13.49
N ASN A 255 -1.82 14.77 -12.67
CA ASN A 255 -0.37 14.76 -12.85
C ASN A 255 0.23 13.73 -11.91
N TYR A 256 0.82 12.67 -12.47
CA TYR A 256 1.38 11.54 -11.74
C TYR A 256 2.90 11.65 -11.59
N TYR A 257 3.34 11.93 -10.37
CA TYR A 257 4.76 12.00 -9.99
C TYR A 257 5.30 10.66 -9.44
N ALA A 258 4.42 9.68 -9.22
CA ALA A 258 4.73 8.29 -8.88
C ALA A 258 3.74 7.35 -9.57
N ASN A 259 4.01 6.04 -9.52
CA ASN A 259 3.32 5.06 -10.35
C ASN A 259 2.10 4.38 -9.70
N HIS A 260 1.79 4.64 -8.41
CA HIS A 260 0.64 4.06 -7.72
C HIS A 260 -0.28 5.12 -7.10
N PRO A 261 -0.96 5.96 -7.91
CA PRO A 261 -1.81 7.04 -7.42
C PRO A 261 -2.86 6.62 -6.39
N SER A 262 -3.32 5.37 -6.38
CA SER A 262 -4.34 4.90 -5.43
C SER A 262 -3.90 3.68 -4.61
N PRO A 263 -4.29 3.57 -3.32
CA PRO A 263 -4.06 2.36 -2.54
C PRO A 263 -5.02 1.22 -2.93
N GLY A 264 -6.25 1.54 -3.36
CA GLY A 264 -7.28 0.56 -3.69
C GLY A 264 -8.61 1.11 -4.22
N GLY A 265 -8.66 2.37 -4.67
CA GLY A 265 -9.86 3.01 -5.23
C GLY A 265 -11.07 3.13 -4.28
N SER A 266 -12.22 3.49 -4.86
CA SER A 266 -13.53 3.56 -4.18
C SER A 266 -14.14 2.16 -3.99
N THR A 267 -14.98 1.97 -2.97
CA THR A 267 -15.48 0.62 -2.61
C THR A 267 -16.46 0.05 -3.64
N ILE A 268 -17.31 0.88 -4.25
CA ILE A 268 -18.31 0.50 -5.26
C ILE A 268 -17.82 0.84 -6.67
N ILE A 269 -17.35 2.06 -6.92
CA ILE A 269 -16.90 2.44 -8.26
C ILE A 269 -16.08 3.72 -8.20
N GLN A 270 -14.97 3.74 -8.93
CA GLN A 270 -14.18 4.94 -9.18
C GLN A 270 -14.13 5.17 -10.70
N ALA A 271 -15.07 5.97 -11.20
CA ALA A 271 -15.24 6.18 -12.64
C ALA A 271 -14.37 7.35 -13.13
N TYR A 272 -13.62 7.11 -14.21
CA TYR A 272 -12.85 8.12 -14.93
C TYR A 272 -13.47 8.35 -16.31
N LEU A 273 -14.12 9.50 -16.48
CA LEU A 273 -14.90 9.84 -17.67
C LEU A 273 -14.29 11.06 -18.36
N GLY A 274 -13.68 10.88 -19.53
CA GLY A 274 -13.01 11.95 -20.28
C GLY A 274 -11.79 12.53 -19.56
N CYS A 275 -11.14 11.76 -18.69
CA CYS A 275 -10.04 12.24 -17.86
C CYS A 275 -8.69 12.19 -18.61
N ARG A 276 -7.80 13.12 -18.27
CA ARG A 276 -6.43 13.20 -18.78
C ARG A 276 -5.44 12.84 -17.67
N PHE A 277 -4.47 12.00 -18.00
CA PHE A 277 -3.45 11.48 -17.08
C PHE A 277 -2.06 11.76 -17.64
N VAL A 278 -1.30 12.59 -16.95
CA VAL A 278 0.03 13.06 -17.39
C VAL A 278 1.10 12.44 -16.51
N GLY A 279 1.92 11.55 -17.08
CA GLY A 279 3.08 11.00 -16.39
C GLY A 279 4.20 12.02 -16.25
N MET A 280 4.59 12.26 -15.01
CA MET A 280 5.76 13.03 -14.59
C MET A 280 6.64 12.16 -13.66
N LEU A 281 6.69 10.86 -13.96
CA LEU A 281 7.32 9.84 -13.13
C LEU A 281 8.82 10.10 -13.02
N ARG A 282 9.36 10.14 -11.80
CA ARG A 282 10.81 10.17 -11.59
C ARG A 282 11.39 8.79 -11.91
N ASP A 283 12.53 8.74 -12.58
CA ASP A 283 13.31 7.52 -12.90
C ASP A 283 12.64 6.52 -13.86
N ALA A 284 11.75 7.01 -14.70
CA ALA A 284 11.09 6.25 -15.75
C ALA A 284 12.03 5.96 -16.94
N GLY A 285 12.50 4.72 -17.07
CA GLY A 285 13.02 4.21 -18.35
C GLY A 285 11.91 4.12 -19.42
N ALA A 286 12.23 3.64 -20.63
CA ALA A 286 11.29 3.54 -21.76
C ALA A 286 9.99 2.71 -21.51
N ASN A 287 9.88 2.04 -20.36
CA ASN A 287 8.76 1.19 -19.95
C ASN A 287 8.09 1.65 -18.64
N ALA A 288 8.02 2.96 -18.41
CA ALA A 288 7.39 3.52 -17.21
C ALA A 288 5.96 2.99 -17.02
N THR A 289 5.76 2.20 -15.97
CA THR A 289 4.47 1.56 -15.70
C THR A 289 3.69 2.44 -14.76
N VAL A 290 2.44 2.76 -15.08
CA VAL A 290 1.48 3.34 -14.14
C VAL A 290 0.46 2.27 -13.79
N TYR A 291 0.19 2.14 -12.49
CA TYR A 291 -0.86 1.31 -11.95
C TYR A 291 -2.06 2.19 -11.58
N TYR A 292 -3.29 1.73 -11.79
CA TYR A 292 -4.45 2.46 -11.26
C TYR A 292 -4.44 2.44 -9.73
N ALA A 293 -4.07 1.30 -9.14
CA ALA A 293 -3.97 1.16 -7.69
C ALA A 293 -3.02 0.03 -7.24
N LYS A 294 -2.66 0.02 -5.95
CA LYS A 294 -1.95 -1.11 -5.33
C LYS A 294 -2.85 -2.35 -5.15
N ARG A 295 -4.15 -2.15 -4.94
CA ARG A 295 -5.15 -3.20 -4.73
C ARG A 295 -6.33 -3.05 -5.69
N ASN A 296 -7.01 -4.16 -5.94
CA ASN A 296 -8.09 -4.23 -6.92
C ASN A 296 -9.33 -3.43 -6.45
N ALA A 297 -9.85 -2.62 -7.36
CA ALA A 297 -11.10 -1.85 -7.24
C ALA A 297 -11.85 -1.88 -8.59
N ALA A 298 -12.93 -1.13 -8.74
CA ALA A 298 -13.59 -0.94 -10.03
C ALA A 298 -13.21 0.43 -10.63
N PHE A 299 -12.51 0.41 -11.76
CA PHE A 299 -11.97 1.59 -12.45
C PHE A 299 -12.51 1.74 -13.87
N PRO A 300 -13.84 1.90 -14.06
CA PRO A 300 -14.36 2.13 -15.40
C PRO A 300 -13.74 3.40 -15.97
N THR A 301 -13.04 3.25 -17.10
CA THR A 301 -12.28 4.32 -17.72
C THR A 301 -12.72 4.49 -19.17
N ILE A 302 -13.37 5.61 -19.42
CA ILE A 302 -14.10 5.93 -20.65
C ILE A 302 -13.51 7.21 -21.23
N ASP A 303 -13.06 7.17 -22.48
CA ASP A 303 -12.42 8.28 -23.18
C ASP A 303 -11.19 8.85 -22.43
N GLY A 304 -10.41 7.97 -21.77
CA GLY A 304 -9.21 8.36 -21.03
C GLY A 304 -8.03 8.68 -21.93
N VAL A 305 -7.31 9.75 -21.62
CA VAL A 305 -6.11 10.18 -22.36
C VAL A 305 -4.88 10.09 -21.46
N PHE A 306 -3.96 9.19 -21.79
CA PHE A 306 -2.71 8.96 -21.09
C PHE A 306 -1.54 9.53 -21.89
N GLU A 307 -0.64 10.26 -21.24
CA GLU A 307 0.46 10.96 -21.91
C GLU A 307 1.63 11.25 -20.93
N GLY A 308 2.56 12.13 -21.32
CA GLY A 308 3.76 12.43 -20.54
C GLY A 308 4.81 11.33 -20.71
N ASN A 309 5.43 10.88 -19.62
CA ASN A 309 6.41 9.80 -19.66
C ASN A 309 5.83 8.41 -19.35
N ILE A 310 4.50 8.22 -19.44
CA ILE A 310 3.85 6.91 -19.26
C ILE A 310 4.21 5.99 -20.43
N GLY A 311 4.73 4.80 -20.13
CA GLY A 311 5.05 3.76 -21.12
C GLY A 311 4.00 2.66 -21.22
N ARG A 312 3.44 2.22 -20.10
CA ARG A 312 2.38 1.18 -20.06
C ARG A 312 1.45 1.34 -18.86
N LEU A 313 0.27 0.72 -18.94
CA LEU A 313 -0.77 0.77 -17.94
C LEU A 313 -1.07 -0.61 -17.37
N GLU A 314 -1.16 -0.71 -16.05
CA GLU A 314 -1.55 -1.91 -15.32
C GLU A 314 -2.71 -1.60 -14.36
N TRP A 315 -3.58 -2.56 -14.11
CA TRP A 315 -4.64 -2.35 -13.12
C TRP A 315 -4.06 -2.26 -11.71
N THR A 316 -3.30 -3.28 -11.30
CA THR A 316 -2.70 -3.39 -9.96
C THR A 316 -1.42 -4.23 -9.97
N ASN A 317 -0.69 -4.25 -8.86
CA ASN A 317 0.51 -5.09 -8.70
C ASN A 317 0.20 -6.58 -8.79
N VAL A 318 -0.96 -6.99 -8.26
CA VAL A 318 -1.42 -8.37 -8.25
C VAL A 318 -2.83 -8.43 -8.82
N LEU A 319 -2.88 -8.87 -10.08
CA LEU A 319 -4.11 -9.02 -10.82
C LEU A 319 -4.95 -10.15 -10.23
N ASN A 320 -6.19 -9.84 -9.83
CA ASN A 320 -7.15 -10.83 -9.36
C ASN A 320 -7.99 -11.32 -10.55
N ASP A 321 -8.07 -12.64 -10.71
CA ASP A 321 -8.77 -13.30 -11.81
C ASP A 321 -10.28 -12.98 -11.85
N ASP A 322 -10.89 -12.67 -10.70
CA ASP A 322 -12.33 -12.38 -10.58
C ASP A 322 -12.73 -10.97 -11.06
N VAL A 323 -11.76 -10.08 -11.27
CA VAL A 323 -12.03 -8.66 -11.55
C VAL A 323 -12.38 -8.46 -13.02
N ARG A 324 -13.38 -7.61 -13.29
CA ARG A 324 -13.71 -7.13 -14.64
C ARG A 324 -13.76 -5.60 -14.64
N GLN A 325 -12.88 -4.99 -15.42
CA GLN A 325 -12.70 -3.56 -15.55
C GLN A 325 -13.27 -3.08 -16.87
N TYR A 326 -14.15 -2.08 -16.85
CA TYR A 326 -14.81 -1.62 -18.06
C TYR A 326 -13.99 -0.50 -18.72
N VAL A 327 -13.73 -0.64 -20.01
CA VAL A 327 -12.93 0.31 -20.78
C VAL A 327 -13.62 0.69 -22.08
N TYR A 328 -13.45 1.94 -22.50
CA TYR A 328 -13.92 2.41 -23.80
C TYR A 328 -13.06 3.56 -24.30
N HIS A 329 -12.52 3.43 -25.52
CA HIS A 329 -11.85 4.52 -26.25
C HIS A 329 -10.72 5.23 -25.48
N ASN A 330 -9.89 4.46 -24.76
CA ASN A 330 -8.73 4.98 -24.05
C ASN A 330 -7.50 5.07 -24.97
N THR A 331 -6.70 6.11 -24.81
CA THR A 331 -5.49 6.33 -25.61
C THR A 331 -4.25 6.58 -24.76
N LEU A 332 -3.09 6.11 -25.21
CA LEU A 332 -1.76 6.44 -24.71
C LEU A 332 -0.98 7.10 -25.85
N HIS A 333 -0.55 8.35 -25.65
CA HIS A 333 0.12 9.17 -26.69
C HIS A 333 -0.68 9.25 -28.00
N GLY A 334 -2.00 9.42 -27.87
CA GLY A 334 -2.94 9.51 -29.00
C GLY A 334 -3.24 8.17 -29.71
N LYS A 335 -2.69 7.05 -29.25
CA LYS A 335 -2.95 5.72 -29.82
C LYS A 335 -3.82 4.88 -28.88
N PRO A 336 -4.71 4.01 -29.37
CA PRO A 336 -5.48 3.10 -28.51
C PRO A 336 -4.57 2.31 -27.56
N VAL A 337 -4.98 2.17 -26.30
CA VAL A 337 -4.20 1.48 -25.27
C VAL A 337 -5.00 0.39 -24.57
N ALA A 338 -4.35 -0.75 -24.33
CA ALA A 338 -4.84 -1.80 -23.45
C ALA A 338 -4.23 -1.64 -22.05
N VAL A 339 -5.05 -1.78 -21.02
CA VAL A 339 -4.60 -1.84 -19.62
C VAL A 339 -4.39 -3.30 -19.25
N SER A 340 -3.23 -3.61 -18.66
CA SER A 340 -2.79 -4.98 -18.37
C SER A 340 -2.84 -5.88 -19.61
N ALA A 341 -2.12 -5.50 -20.66
CA ALA A 341 -2.15 -6.18 -21.96
C ALA A 341 -1.84 -7.69 -21.90
N ALA A 342 -1.09 -8.15 -20.89
CA ALA A 342 -0.81 -9.56 -20.65
C ALA A 342 -2.01 -10.37 -20.08
N ARG A 343 -3.05 -9.68 -19.60
CA ARG A 343 -4.27 -10.25 -19.00
C ARG A 343 -5.53 -9.56 -19.57
N PRO A 344 -5.78 -9.71 -20.89
CA PRO A 344 -6.90 -9.06 -21.56
C PRO A 344 -8.27 -9.52 -21.03
N ASP A 345 -8.34 -10.69 -20.38
CA ASP A 345 -9.54 -11.25 -19.76
C ASP A 345 -10.10 -10.39 -18.62
N LEU A 346 -9.28 -9.52 -18.03
CA LEU A 346 -9.68 -8.62 -16.94
C LEU A 346 -10.34 -7.33 -17.44
N SER A 347 -10.18 -7.00 -18.73
CA SER A 347 -10.66 -5.77 -19.34
C SER A 347 -11.85 -6.05 -20.25
N VAL A 348 -13.03 -5.55 -19.88
CA VAL A 348 -14.26 -5.62 -20.68
C VAL A 348 -14.34 -4.37 -21.54
N THR A 349 -14.07 -4.51 -22.84
CA THR A 349 -14.24 -3.41 -23.80
C THR A 349 -15.74 -3.22 -24.06
N LEU A 350 -16.26 -2.06 -23.70
CA LEU A 350 -17.68 -1.74 -23.88
C LEU A 350 -18.00 -1.50 -25.36
N THR A 351 -19.22 -1.84 -25.77
CA THR A 351 -19.79 -1.48 -27.07
C THR A 351 -20.67 -0.26 -26.90
N PRO A 352 -21.08 0.45 -27.98
CA PRO A 352 -22.03 1.56 -27.85
C PRO A 352 -23.32 1.19 -27.10
N GLU A 353 -23.77 -0.07 -27.16
CA GLU A 353 -24.93 -0.53 -26.42
C GLU A 353 -24.64 -0.73 -24.93
N THR A 354 -23.53 -1.40 -24.59
CA THR A 354 -23.16 -1.68 -23.18
C THR A 354 -22.51 -0.48 -22.48
N LEU A 355 -22.25 0.61 -23.22
CA LEU A 355 -21.67 1.86 -22.72
C LEU A 355 -22.69 2.76 -22.00
N LYS A 356 -23.99 2.59 -22.25
CA LYS A 356 -25.08 3.44 -21.72
C LYS A 356 -25.09 3.69 -20.20
N PRO A 357 -24.64 2.78 -19.33
CA PRO A 357 -24.51 3.07 -17.90
C PRO A 357 -23.54 4.22 -17.58
N TYR A 358 -22.59 4.47 -18.49
CA TYR A 358 -21.50 5.44 -18.34
C TYR A 358 -21.60 6.61 -19.32
N LYS A 359 -22.05 6.38 -20.56
CA LYS A 359 -22.13 7.40 -21.61
C LYS A 359 -23.24 7.09 -22.63
N VAL A 360 -24.03 8.10 -22.98
CA VAL A 360 -25.08 8.03 -24.00
C VAL A 360 -24.80 9.09 -25.07
N GLY A 361 -24.51 8.64 -26.29
CA GLY A 361 -24.04 9.54 -27.35
C GLY A 361 -22.72 10.21 -26.93
N ALA A 362 -22.71 11.56 -26.89
CA ALA A 362 -21.55 12.33 -26.45
C ALA A 362 -21.53 12.61 -24.93
N GLU A 363 -22.62 12.36 -24.21
CA GLU A 363 -22.76 12.77 -22.82
C GLU A 363 -22.49 11.63 -21.83
N TYR A 364 -21.70 11.91 -20.80
CA TYR A 364 -21.51 10.98 -19.68
C TYR A 364 -22.77 10.92 -18.79
N ASN A 365 -23.19 9.71 -18.42
CA ASN A 365 -24.39 9.44 -17.64
C ASN A 365 -24.12 9.54 -16.13
N ILE A 366 -23.86 10.75 -15.66
CA ILE A 366 -23.57 11.05 -14.25
C ILE A 366 -24.79 10.75 -13.37
N TYR A 367 -25.98 11.03 -13.90
CA TYR A 367 -27.24 10.75 -13.21
C TYR A 367 -27.36 9.28 -12.82
N ASN A 368 -27.10 8.33 -13.73
CA ASN A 368 -27.16 6.90 -13.38
C ASN A 368 -26.17 6.50 -12.28
N LEU A 369 -24.96 7.05 -12.31
CA LEU A 369 -23.90 6.70 -11.38
C LEU A 369 -24.16 7.24 -9.96
N LEU A 370 -24.72 8.45 -9.82
CA LEU A 370 -24.77 9.16 -8.52
C LEU A 370 -26.15 9.28 -7.88
N ARG A 371 -27.24 9.13 -8.64
CA ARG A 371 -28.61 9.45 -8.15
C ARG A 371 -29.11 8.59 -7.00
N GLU A 372 -28.56 7.39 -6.84
CA GLU A 372 -29.07 6.37 -5.92
C GLU A 372 -30.61 6.33 -5.80
N ASN A 373 -31.15 6.35 -4.58
CA ASN A 373 -32.59 6.36 -4.32
C ASN A 373 -33.14 7.76 -4.03
N ASP A 374 -32.26 8.76 -3.86
CA ASP A 374 -32.63 10.14 -3.48
C ASP A 374 -32.56 11.13 -4.65
N ASP A 375 -32.36 10.64 -5.87
CA ASP A 375 -32.32 11.40 -7.11
C ASP A 375 -31.23 12.50 -7.17
N TRP A 376 -30.13 12.34 -6.43
CA TRP A 376 -29.03 13.31 -6.46
C TRP A 376 -28.48 13.50 -7.89
N ASP A 377 -28.57 14.72 -8.41
CA ASP A 377 -28.22 15.06 -9.79
C ASP A 377 -27.26 16.25 -9.86
N PRO A 378 -26.00 16.07 -9.45
CA PRO A 378 -25.04 17.17 -9.40
C PRO A 378 -24.62 17.67 -10.79
N ALA A 379 -25.03 16.99 -11.86
CA ALA A 379 -24.74 17.37 -13.24
C ALA A 379 -25.96 17.91 -14.01
N GLY A 380 -27.13 18.03 -13.36
CA GLY A 380 -28.35 18.55 -13.97
C GLY A 380 -28.84 17.73 -15.17
N GLN A 381 -28.70 16.41 -15.13
CA GLN A 381 -29.00 15.51 -16.24
C GLN A 381 -30.30 14.71 -16.07
N LYS A 382 -31.03 14.85 -14.96
CA LYS A 382 -32.20 14.02 -14.62
C LYS A 382 -33.21 13.88 -15.75
N LEU A 383 -33.64 14.99 -16.35
CA LEU A 383 -34.65 14.97 -17.42
C LEU A 383 -34.14 14.29 -18.69
N LYS A 384 -32.89 14.56 -19.08
CA LYS A 384 -32.29 14.01 -20.31
C LYS A 384 -31.82 12.56 -20.18
N MET A 385 -31.46 12.13 -18.97
CA MET A 385 -30.97 10.78 -18.67
C MET A 385 -32.05 9.89 -17.99
N ALA A 386 -33.31 10.33 -17.95
CA ALA A 386 -34.38 9.59 -17.27
C ALA A 386 -34.50 8.13 -17.75
N ALA A 387 -34.42 7.89 -19.06
CA ALA A 387 -34.47 6.56 -19.67
C ALA A 387 -33.23 5.69 -19.37
N TYR A 388 -32.13 6.30 -18.91
CA TYR A 388 -30.84 5.65 -18.68
C TYR A 388 -30.41 5.71 -17.21
N GLY A 389 -31.27 6.17 -16.30
CA GLY A 389 -30.99 6.33 -14.87
C GLY A 389 -31.15 5.05 -14.02
N ASN A 390 -31.54 3.93 -14.63
CA ASN A 390 -31.75 2.64 -13.98
C ASN A 390 -30.94 1.54 -14.67
N LEU A 391 -29.66 1.79 -14.93
CA LEU A 391 -28.77 0.83 -15.57
C LEU A 391 -27.72 0.31 -14.59
N ALA A 392 -27.56 -1.01 -14.54
CA ALA A 392 -26.45 -1.63 -13.84
C ALA A 392 -25.12 -1.17 -14.45
N PHE A 393 -24.15 -0.83 -13.61
CA PHE A 393 -22.80 -0.48 -14.03
C PHE A 393 -21.73 -1.43 -13.46
N ARG A 394 -22.04 -2.20 -12.41
CA ARG A 394 -21.10 -3.18 -11.85
C ARG A 394 -21.82 -4.44 -11.36
N LEU A 395 -21.20 -5.59 -11.58
CA LEU A 395 -21.65 -6.88 -11.07
C LEU A 395 -20.45 -7.57 -10.41
N ASN A 396 -20.56 -7.81 -9.10
CA ASN A 396 -19.56 -8.58 -8.36
C ASN A 396 -20.12 -9.95 -8.02
N LEU A 397 -19.33 -10.99 -8.25
CA LEU A 397 -19.65 -12.34 -7.81
C LEU A 397 -18.74 -12.75 -6.66
N ARG A 398 -19.26 -13.56 -5.75
CA ARG A 398 -18.48 -14.16 -4.68
C ARG A 398 -18.97 -15.55 -4.37
N ALA A 399 -18.11 -16.54 -4.61
CA ALA A 399 -18.27 -17.89 -4.10
C ALA A 399 -18.03 -17.89 -2.58
N ALA A 400 -18.92 -18.51 -1.82
CA ALA A 400 -18.72 -18.68 -0.37
C ALA A 400 -17.48 -19.53 -0.07
N LYS A 401 -17.21 -20.54 -0.92
CA LYS A 401 -15.99 -21.35 -0.92
C LYS A 401 -15.32 -21.31 -2.31
N PRO A 402 -14.25 -20.52 -2.51
CA PRO A 402 -13.53 -20.49 -3.79
C PRO A 402 -12.64 -21.73 -4.02
N LYS A 403 -12.58 -22.64 -3.04
CA LYS A 403 -11.90 -23.93 -3.14
C LYS A 403 -12.85 -25.04 -2.69
N LEU A 404 -13.07 -26.04 -3.54
CA LEU A 404 -13.97 -27.16 -3.31
C LEU A 404 -13.23 -28.49 -3.44
N LYS A 405 -13.61 -29.51 -2.68
CA LYS A 405 -13.30 -30.90 -3.05
C LYS A 405 -14.26 -31.36 -4.14
N ALA A 406 -13.85 -32.38 -4.91
CA ALA A 406 -14.75 -33.00 -5.87
C ALA A 406 -16.03 -33.52 -5.18
N GLY A 407 -17.19 -33.16 -5.73
CA GLY A 407 -18.51 -33.44 -5.19
C GLY A 407 -19.04 -32.40 -4.19
N GLU A 408 -18.22 -31.46 -3.72
CA GLU A 408 -18.69 -30.37 -2.87
C GLU A 408 -19.39 -29.27 -3.68
N SER A 409 -20.32 -28.57 -3.02
CA SER A 409 -21.02 -27.43 -3.59
C SER A 409 -20.79 -26.16 -2.77
N THR A 410 -20.92 -25.01 -3.43
CA THR A 410 -20.91 -23.69 -2.80
C THR A 410 -21.97 -22.79 -3.41
N PRO A 411 -22.68 -21.98 -2.61
CA PRO A 411 -23.44 -20.88 -3.17
C PRO A 411 -22.49 -19.82 -3.75
N VAL A 412 -22.96 -19.16 -4.80
CA VAL A 412 -22.33 -17.98 -5.41
C VAL A 412 -23.30 -16.82 -5.25
N SER A 413 -22.92 -15.90 -4.38
CA SER A 413 -23.65 -14.64 -4.18
C SER A 413 -23.25 -13.63 -5.25
N TYR A 414 -24.17 -12.71 -5.56
CA TYR A 414 -23.89 -11.58 -6.43
C TYR A 414 -24.37 -10.27 -5.79
N ILE A 415 -23.69 -9.18 -6.15
CA ILE A 415 -24.12 -7.82 -5.85
C ILE A 415 -24.09 -7.05 -7.16
N ILE A 416 -25.19 -6.37 -7.46
CA ILE A 416 -25.34 -5.54 -8.64
C ILE A 416 -25.43 -4.08 -8.21
N TYR A 417 -24.65 -3.24 -8.85
CA TYR A 417 -24.68 -1.80 -8.59
C TYR A 417 -25.26 -1.05 -9.77
N PRO A 418 -26.13 -0.06 -9.51
CA PRO A 418 -26.59 0.32 -8.16
C PRO A 418 -27.64 -0.66 -7.61
N GLU A 419 -27.70 -0.89 -6.29
CA GLU A 419 -28.56 -1.93 -5.69
C GLU A 419 -30.05 -1.78 -6.07
N ARG A 420 -30.48 -0.53 -6.32
CA ARG A 420 -31.85 -0.20 -6.77
C ARG A 420 -32.30 -0.92 -8.06
N VAL A 421 -31.38 -1.40 -8.90
CA VAL A 421 -31.73 -2.09 -10.16
C VAL A 421 -31.75 -3.62 -10.02
N LYS A 422 -31.51 -4.15 -8.81
CA LYS A 422 -31.36 -5.60 -8.59
C LYS A 422 -32.59 -6.41 -8.96
N THR A 423 -33.77 -5.94 -8.55
CA THR A 423 -35.04 -6.63 -8.81
C THR A 423 -35.50 -6.52 -10.26
N THR A 424 -34.95 -5.58 -11.03
CA THR A 424 -35.31 -5.31 -12.42
C THR A 424 -34.26 -5.76 -13.44
N THR A 425 -33.07 -6.18 -12.98
CA THR A 425 -31.96 -6.58 -13.85
C THR A 425 -31.67 -8.08 -13.70
N PRO A 426 -32.20 -8.93 -14.59
CA PRO A 426 -31.91 -10.35 -14.56
C PRO A 426 -30.43 -10.62 -14.89
N VAL A 427 -29.85 -11.61 -14.21
CA VAL A 427 -28.48 -12.10 -14.45
C VAL A 427 -28.54 -13.46 -15.13
N LYS A 428 -27.87 -13.59 -16.29
CA LYS A 428 -27.67 -14.86 -16.97
C LYS A 428 -26.40 -15.53 -16.46
N TRP A 429 -26.49 -16.81 -16.10
CA TRP A 429 -25.41 -17.56 -15.50
C TRP A 429 -24.82 -18.60 -16.45
N SER A 430 -23.49 -18.78 -16.39
CA SER A 430 -22.78 -19.84 -17.11
C SER A 430 -21.52 -20.28 -16.35
N VAL A 431 -20.94 -21.41 -16.76
CA VAL A 431 -19.63 -21.88 -16.28
C VAL A 431 -18.65 -21.96 -17.45
N SER A 432 -17.37 -21.76 -17.15
CA SER A 432 -16.31 -21.83 -18.16
C SER A 432 -16.06 -23.26 -18.66
N ASP A 433 -16.28 -24.27 -17.81
CA ASP A 433 -16.12 -25.68 -18.14
C ASP A 433 -17.13 -26.55 -17.37
N ALA A 434 -18.08 -27.13 -18.09
CA ALA A 434 -19.13 -28.00 -17.53
C ALA A 434 -18.60 -29.34 -16.99
N LYS A 435 -17.37 -29.75 -17.34
CA LYS A 435 -16.71 -30.94 -16.78
C LYS A 435 -16.10 -30.69 -15.41
N ILE A 436 -15.84 -29.42 -15.06
CA ILE A 436 -15.26 -29.01 -13.78
C ILE A 436 -16.32 -28.43 -12.86
N LEU A 437 -17.30 -27.69 -13.38
CA LEU A 437 -18.35 -27.04 -12.58
C LEU A 437 -19.72 -27.32 -13.18
N SER A 438 -20.71 -27.57 -12.33
CA SER A 438 -22.13 -27.58 -12.72
C SER A 438 -22.94 -26.58 -11.90
N LEU A 439 -23.94 -25.97 -12.51
CA LEU A 439 -24.80 -24.94 -11.91
C LEU A 439 -26.16 -25.51 -11.52
N THR A 440 -26.69 -25.02 -10.40
CA THR A 440 -28.09 -25.18 -10.00
C THR A 440 -28.66 -23.79 -9.69
N ASP A 441 -29.76 -23.43 -10.35
CA ASP A 441 -30.50 -22.20 -10.06
C ASP A 441 -31.29 -22.39 -8.76
N ASN A 442 -31.12 -21.45 -7.82
CA ASN A 442 -31.78 -21.50 -6.53
C ASN A 442 -33.19 -20.87 -6.55
N GLY A 443 -33.61 -20.25 -7.67
CA GLY A 443 -34.92 -19.60 -7.82
C GLY A 443 -35.02 -18.19 -7.22
N ASP A 444 -33.93 -17.67 -6.65
CA ASP A 444 -33.79 -16.33 -6.08
C ASP A 444 -32.84 -15.42 -6.90
N GLY A 445 -32.43 -15.90 -8.08
CA GLY A 445 -31.46 -15.25 -8.96
C GLY A 445 -30.00 -15.53 -8.60
N ALA A 446 -29.71 -16.21 -7.49
CA ALA A 446 -28.39 -16.74 -7.17
C ALA A 446 -28.26 -18.20 -7.63
N VAL A 447 -27.01 -18.69 -7.71
CA VAL A 447 -26.70 -20.05 -8.15
C VAL A 447 -25.88 -20.80 -7.12
N THR A 448 -26.09 -22.11 -7.08
CA THR A 448 -25.19 -23.06 -6.39
C THR A 448 -24.31 -23.73 -7.44
N VAL A 449 -23.00 -23.79 -7.17
CA VAL A 449 -22.02 -24.45 -8.04
C VAL A 449 -21.52 -25.71 -7.36
N THR A 450 -21.46 -26.83 -8.09
CA THR A 450 -20.85 -28.08 -7.65
C THR A 450 -19.55 -28.32 -8.41
N GLY A 451 -18.49 -28.66 -7.68
CA GLY A 451 -17.17 -28.96 -8.24
C GLY A 451 -17.00 -30.43 -8.61
N HIS A 452 -16.46 -30.68 -9.80
CA HIS A 452 -16.14 -32.01 -10.33
C HIS A 452 -14.65 -32.07 -10.67
N ASN A 453 -13.95 -33.09 -10.17
CA ASN A 453 -12.56 -33.30 -10.51
C ASN A 453 -12.21 -34.80 -10.43
N ALA A 454 -12.00 -35.40 -11.60
CA ALA A 454 -11.60 -36.80 -11.75
C ALA A 454 -10.08 -36.98 -11.94
N THR A 455 -9.30 -35.91 -11.81
CA THR A 455 -7.83 -35.91 -11.98
C THR A 455 -7.12 -35.91 -10.62
N GLU A 456 -5.82 -36.20 -10.61
CA GLU A 456 -4.99 -36.05 -9.40
C GLU A 456 -4.47 -34.61 -9.17
N GLN A 457 -4.82 -33.67 -10.06
CA GLN A 457 -4.38 -32.27 -9.99
C GLN A 457 -5.56 -31.36 -9.67
N THR A 458 -5.28 -30.21 -9.06
CA THR A 458 -6.33 -29.19 -8.86
C THR A 458 -6.77 -28.66 -10.22
N GLN A 459 -8.07 -28.70 -10.49
CA GLN A 459 -8.67 -28.13 -11.69
C GLN A 459 -9.26 -26.76 -11.35
N ARG A 460 -9.23 -25.83 -12.30
CA ARG A 460 -9.71 -24.46 -12.10
C ARG A 460 -10.68 -24.08 -13.21
N ALA A 461 -11.82 -23.53 -12.81
CA ALA A 461 -12.85 -23.01 -13.71
C ALA A 461 -13.53 -21.82 -13.04
N TYR A 462 -14.42 -21.12 -13.75
CA TYR A 462 -15.16 -20.00 -13.18
C TYR A 462 -16.65 -20.07 -13.50
N VAL A 463 -17.44 -19.47 -12.60
CA VAL A 463 -18.82 -19.10 -12.86
C VAL A 463 -18.86 -17.66 -13.36
N GLN A 464 -19.75 -17.38 -14.32
CA GLN A 464 -19.94 -16.06 -14.90
C GLN A 464 -21.41 -15.66 -14.79
N GLY A 465 -21.61 -14.38 -14.46
CA GLY A 465 -22.90 -13.70 -14.49
C GLY A 465 -22.86 -12.55 -15.48
N ILE A 466 -23.90 -12.40 -16.30
CA ILE A 466 -24.01 -11.31 -17.28
C ILE A 466 -25.39 -10.66 -17.18
N THR A 467 -25.44 -9.35 -17.01
CA THR A 467 -26.70 -8.59 -17.08
C THR A 467 -27.14 -8.37 -18.53
N ALA A 468 -28.42 -8.06 -18.76
CA ALA A 468 -28.90 -7.69 -20.11
C ALA A 468 -28.13 -6.50 -20.72
N GLY A 469 -27.61 -5.59 -19.88
CA GLY A 469 -26.77 -4.46 -20.30
C GLY A 469 -25.30 -4.80 -20.54
N GLY A 470 -24.92 -6.08 -20.51
CA GLY A 470 -23.55 -6.54 -20.79
C GLY A 470 -22.55 -6.33 -19.66
N ILE A 471 -23.03 -6.07 -18.43
CA ILE A 471 -22.18 -6.00 -17.24
C ILE A 471 -21.85 -7.43 -16.79
N VAL A 472 -20.56 -7.74 -16.75
CA VAL A 472 -20.03 -9.09 -16.47
C VAL A 472 -19.39 -9.15 -15.10
N GLY A 473 -19.69 -10.19 -14.32
CA GLY A 473 -18.96 -10.58 -13.12
C GLY A 473 -18.51 -12.04 -13.21
N VAL A 474 -17.38 -12.37 -12.57
CA VAL A 474 -16.79 -13.71 -12.57
C VAL A 474 -16.36 -14.10 -11.16
N ALA A 475 -16.48 -15.40 -10.82
CA ALA A 475 -15.86 -15.97 -9.64
C ALA A 475 -15.15 -17.29 -10.00
N TYR A 476 -13.83 -17.33 -9.80
CA TYR A 476 -13.02 -18.53 -9.99
C TYR A 476 -13.17 -19.49 -8.82
N ILE A 477 -13.18 -20.79 -9.15
CA ILE A 477 -13.30 -21.88 -8.20
C ILE A 477 -12.21 -22.91 -8.54
N ASP A 478 -11.37 -23.21 -7.55
CA ASP A 478 -10.42 -24.31 -7.61
C ASP A 478 -11.10 -25.58 -7.06
N VAL A 479 -11.20 -26.62 -7.88
CA VAL A 479 -11.69 -27.93 -7.44
C VAL A 479 -10.48 -28.82 -7.18
N VAL A 480 -10.13 -29.01 -5.90
CA VAL A 480 -9.02 -29.87 -5.49
C VAL A 480 -9.38 -31.34 -5.70
N ALA A 481 -8.40 -32.11 -6.16
CA ALA A 481 -8.52 -33.55 -6.26
C ALA A 481 -8.76 -34.17 -4.88
N ASN A 482 -9.53 -35.26 -4.81
CA ASN A 482 -9.63 -36.02 -3.57
C ASN A 482 -8.27 -36.65 -3.26
N PRO A 483 -7.71 -36.40 -2.05
CA PRO A 483 -6.39 -36.90 -1.72
C PRO A 483 -6.42 -38.42 -1.62
N LEU A 484 -5.38 -39.07 -2.16
CA LEU A 484 -5.19 -40.51 -2.03
C LEU A 484 -4.80 -40.86 -0.58
N PRO A 485 -5.04 -42.12 -0.14
CA PRO A 485 -4.53 -42.60 1.15
C PRO A 485 -3.02 -42.43 1.27
N ALA A 486 -2.53 -42.23 2.49
CA ALA A 486 -1.10 -42.11 2.74
C ALA A 486 -0.35 -43.40 2.32
N PRO A 487 0.85 -43.27 1.73
CA PRO A 487 1.68 -44.44 1.44
C PRO A 487 2.20 -45.07 2.73
N ALA A 488 2.38 -46.39 2.74
CA ALA A 488 3.03 -47.07 3.85
C ALA A 488 4.55 -47.04 3.69
N LEU A 489 5.27 -47.21 4.79
CA LEU A 489 6.71 -47.46 4.77
C LEU A 489 6.96 -48.88 4.24
N ALA A 490 7.76 -48.99 3.18
CA ALA A 490 8.22 -50.27 2.64
C ALA A 490 9.41 -50.85 3.43
N SER A 491 10.06 -50.03 4.25
CA SER A 491 11.16 -50.42 5.13
C SER A 491 11.06 -49.69 6.48
N ALA A 492 11.66 -50.23 7.53
CA ALA A 492 11.77 -49.52 8.80
C ALA A 492 12.45 -48.16 8.61
N PHE A 493 11.89 -47.12 9.22
CA PHE A 493 12.50 -45.79 9.26
C PHE A 493 13.69 -45.81 10.22
N LYS A 494 14.87 -45.42 9.73
CA LYS A 494 16.11 -45.47 10.51
C LYS A 494 16.83 -44.13 10.45
N VAL A 495 17.47 -43.77 11.56
CA VAL A 495 18.48 -42.71 11.61
C VAL A 495 19.86 -43.39 11.52
N ASN A 496 20.69 -42.92 10.58
CA ASN A 496 22.01 -43.46 10.34
C ASN A 496 23.05 -42.93 11.33
N GLU A 497 24.22 -43.57 11.36
CA GLU A 497 25.38 -43.04 12.07
C GLU A 497 25.83 -41.70 11.47
N PRO A 498 26.20 -40.71 12.31
CA PRO A 498 26.81 -39.47 11.85
C PRO A 498 28.02 -39.71 10.94
N ALA A 499 28.07 -38.99 9.82
CA ALA A 499 29.16 -39.04 8.87
C ALA A 499 29.38 -37.66 8.23
N ASN A 500 30.66 -37.27 8.11
CA ASN A 500 31.08 -36.04 7.43
C ASN A 500 30.37 -34.76 7.90
N GLY A 501 30.12 -34.61 9.21
CA GLY A 501 29.44 -33.41 9.74
C GLY A 501 27.93 -33.41 9.58
N SER A 502 27.31 -34.55 9.24
CA SER A 502 25.87 -34.65 9.02
C SER A 502 25.31 -35.99 9.51
N ILE A 503 23.99 -36.06 9.63
CA ILE A 503 23.25 -37.29 9.94
C ILE A 503 22.10 -37.45 8.93
N SER A 504 21.81 -38.68 8.52
CA SER A 504 20.78 -38.96 7.52
C SER A 504 19.75 -39.97 8.01
N VAL A 505 18.64 -40.07 7.28
CA VAL A 505 17.62 -41.09 7.50
C VAL A 505 17.39 -41.94 6.27
N ASP A 506 17.10 -43.21 6.50
CA ASP A 506 16.75 -44.18 5.46
C ASP A 506 15.31 -44.65 5.59
N TYR A 507 14.60 -44.62 4.46
CA TYR A 507 13.28 -45.22 4.28
C TYR A 507 12.95 -45.41 2.81
N ALA A 508 11.98 -46.27 2.54
CA ALA A 508 11.29 -46.38 1.27
C ALA A 508 9.77 -46.31 1.48
N LEU A 509 9.05 -45.78 0.51
CA LEU A 509 7.58 -45.77 0.48
C LEU A 509 7.07 -46.88 -0.44
N SER A 510 6.02 -47.58 -0.04
CA SER A 510 5.36 -48.56 -0.91
C SER A 510 4.33 -47.89 -1.82
N ASN A 511 4.14 -48.45 -3.03
CA ASN A 511 3.02 -48.14 -3.92
C ASN A 511 2.89 -46.68 -4.39
N ILE A 512 3.98 -45.90 -4.40
CA ILE A 512 3.95 -44.50 -4.86
C ILE A 512 4.06 -44.33 -6.39
N GLY A 513 4.44 -45.38 -7.12
CA GLY A 513 4.59 -45.33 -8.59
C GLY A 513 5.58 -44.25 -9.04
N LYS A 514 5.17 -43.38 -9.98
CA LYS A 514 5.96 -42.23 -10.45
C LYS A 514 5.77 -40.95 -9.61
N ARG A 515 4.97 -41.00 -8.53
CA ARG A 515 4.67 -39.83 -7.71
C ARG A 515 5.89 -39.44 -6.88
N ALA A 516 6.13 -38.15 -6.72
CA ALA A 516 7.23 -37.66 -5.91
C ALA A 516 7.00 -37.96 -4.41
N ASP A 517 8.05 -38.42 -3.73
CA ASP A 517 8.14 -38.50 -2.28
C ASP A 517 8.26 -37.08 -1.71
N VAL A 518 7.23 -36.68 -0.96
CA VAL A 518 7.15 -35.37 -0.31
C VAL A 518 6.90 -35.54 1.20
N SER A 519 7.40 -36.66 1.76
CA SER A 519 7.29 -37.00 3.18
C SER A 519 7.78 -35.86 4.08
N LEU A 520 7.06 -35.65 5.16
CA LEU A 520 7.40 -34.62 6.14
C LEU A 520 8.37 -35.24 7.14
N ILE A 521 9.59 -34.72 7.19
CA ILE A 521 10.63 -35.15 8.12
C ILE A 521 10.93 -33.98 9.03
N SER A 522 10.74 -34.20 10.33
CA SER A 522 11.06 -33.23 11.38
C SER A 522 12.17 -33.77 12.25
N TRP A 523 13.16 -32.92 12.55
CA TRP A 523 14.30 -33.21 13.39
C TRP A 523 14.19 -32.47 14.71
N TYR A 524 14.53 -33.17 15.78
CA TYR A 524 14.47 -32.69 17.15
C TYR A 524 15.76 -33.03 17.89
N ARG A 525 16.11 -32.22 18.88
CA ARG A 525 17.10 -32.57 19.90
C ARG A 525 16.38 -33.09 21.14
N ALA A 526 16.94 -34.11 21.78
CA ALA A 526 16.47 -34.69 23.05
C ALA A 526 17.66 -34.95 23.98
N THR A 527 17.48 -34.79 25.29
CA THR A 527 18.50 -35.19 26.28
C THR A 527 18.32 -36.65 26.70
N SER A 528 17.10 -37.17 26.60
CA SER A 528 16.76 -38.56 26.85
C SER A 528 17.13 -39.47 25.68
N ALA A 529 17.73 -40.62 25.97
CA ALA A 529 18.01 -41.68 24.99
C ALA A 529 16.73 -42.27 24.36
N GLN A 530 15.58 -42.09 25.03
CA GLN A 530 14.26 -42.52 24.58
C GLN A 530 13.53 -41.42 23.78
N GLY A 531 14.10 -40.22 23.63
CA GLY A 531 13.51 -39.15 22.82
C GLY A 531 12.22 -38.56 23.39
N THR A 532 12.02 -38.62 24.71
CA THR A 532 10.78 -38.19 25.38
C THR A 532 10.69 -36.67 25.58
N ASP A 533 11.80 -35.95 25.50
CA ASP A 533 11.95 -34.52 25.79
C ASP A 533 12.39 -33.72 24.55
N THR A 534 11.68 -33.91 23.43
CA THR A 534 12.07 -33.37 22.13
C THR A 534 11.82 -31.86 22.00
N ILE A 535 12.78 -31.15 21.40
CA ILE A 535 12.61 -29.77 20.95
C ILE A 535 12.96 -29.69 19.46
N PRO A 536 12.08 -29.14 18.61
CA PRO A 536 12.28 -29.13 17.17
C PRO A 536 13.39 -28.18 16.75
N VAL A 537 14.20 -28.62 15.78
CA VAL A 537 15.32 -27.84 15.23
C VAL A 537 15.23 -27.70 13.71
N ALA A 538 14.67 -28.69 13.01
CA ALA A 538 14.48 -28.59 11.57
C ALA A 538 13.25 -29.34 11.05
N VAL A 539 12.73 -28.92 9.89
CA VAL A 539 11.55 -29.49 9.25
C VAL A 539 11.70 -29.52 7.72
N SER A 540 11.06 -30.47 7.06
CA SER A 540 10.88 -30.47 5.59
C SER A 540 10.22 -29.17 5.12
N ARG A 541 10.66 -28.66 3.96
CA ARG A 541 10.06 -27.52 3.26
C ARG A 541 10.01 -27.75 1.75
N LEU A 542 9.22 -26.93 1.05
CA LEU A 542 9.17 -26.89 -0.41
C LEU A 542 8.88 -28.25 -1.05
N ASN A 543 8.04 -29.07 -0.40
CA ASN A 543 7.73 -30.44 -0.81
C ASN A 543 8.96 -31.34 -0.98
N LYS A 544 10.05 -31.05 -0.24
CA LYS A 544 11.28 -31.85 -0.22
C LYS A 544 11.48 -32.46 1.17
N PRO A 545 11.57 -33.79 1.29
CA PRO A 545 11.90 -34.44 2.55
C PRO A 545 13.30 -34.04 3.03
N LEU A 546 13.44 -33.62 4.30
CA LEU A 546 14.75 -33.31 4.89
C LEU A 546 15.45 -34.60 5.33
N LYS A 547 15.97 -35.36 4.36
CA LYS A 547 16.62 -36.66 4.60
C LYS A 547 17.98 -36.55 5.28
N THR A 548 18.63 -35.40 5.21
CA THR A 548 19.95 -35.15 5.81
C THR A 548 19.89 -33.88 6.66
N TYR A 549 20.42 -33.95 7.87
CA TYR A 549 20.54 -32.86 8.82
C TYR A 549 22.02 -32.53 9.07
N PRO A 550 22.47 -31.28 8.81
CA PRO A 550 23.84 -30.87 9.13
C PRO A 550 24.01 -30.72 10.64
N LEU A 551 25.11 -31.26 11.17
CA LEU A 551 25.43 -31.21 12.60
C LEU A 551 26.21 -29.93 12.93
N THR A 552 25.84 -29.32 14.05
CA THR A 552 26.48 -28.13 14.63
C THR A 552 27.05 -28.44 16.01
N THR A 553 27.88 -27.55 16.53
CA THR A 553 28.36 -27.63 17.93
C THR A 553 27.23 -27.69 18.95
N GLY A 554 26.05 -27.12 18.64
CA GLY A 554 24.86 -27.18 19.48
C GLY A 554 24.18 -28.55 19.55
N ASP A 555 24.53 -29.49 18.67
CA ASP A 555 24.03 -30.87 18.70
C ASP A 555 24.83 -31.76 19.64
N VAL A 556 26.06 -31.38 19.98
CA VAL A 556 26.95 -32.17 20.84
C VAL A 556 26.30 -32.36 22.21
N GLY A 557 26.22 -33.61 22.65
CA GLY A 557 25.59 -33.99 23.90
C GLY A 557 24.08 -34.23 23.81
N TYR A 558 23.46 -34.12 22.64
CA TYR A 558 22.06 -34.46 22.41
C TYR A 558 21.91 -35.77 21.62
N TYR A 559 20.74 -36.40 21.77
CA TYR A 559 20.22 -37.38 20.82
C TYR A 559 19.42 -36.62 19.76
N LEU A 560 19.56 -37.01 18.49
CA LEU A 560 18.71 -36.51 17.43
C LEU A 560 17.56 -37.48 17.19
N VAL A 561 16.34 -36.95 17.23
CA VAL A 561 15.13 -37.67 16.90
C VAL A 561 14.64 -37.18 15.55
N ALA A 562 14.49 -38.10 14.60
CA ALA A 562 13.80 -37.82 13.35
C ALA A 562 12.38 -38.39 13.44
N LYS A 563 11.38 -37.65 12.95
CA LYS A 563 10.01 -38.11 12.75
C LYS A 563 9.67 -38.01 11.27
N ILE A 564 9.25 -39.12 10.67
CA ILE A 564 8.69 -39.15 9.31
C ILE A 564 7.18 -39.29 9.33
N GLU A 565 6.49 -38.48 8.53
CA GLU A 565 5.08 -38.66 8.15
C GLU A 565 5.06 -39.00 6.65
N PRO A 566 4.90 -40.30 6.28
CA PRO A 566 4.95 -40.77 4.90
C PRO A 566 3.95 -40.03 4.00
N LYS A 567 4.42 -39.49 2.88
CA LYS A 567 3.58 -38.72 1.96
C LYS A 567 4.11 -38.74 0.54
N HIS A 568 3.22 -38.84 -0.44
CA HIS A 568 3.53 -38.51 -1.84
C HIS A 568 2.71 -37.29 -2.31
N ALA A 569 3.04 -36.77 -3.50
CA ALA A 569 2.52 -35.48 -4.00
C ALA A 569 0.98 -35.32 -4.03
N THR A 570 0.23 -36.42 -3.97
CA THR A 570 -1.24 -36.47 -4.12
C THR A 570 -1.92 -37.21 -2.97
N SER A 571 -1.19 -37.61 -1.91
CA SER A 571 -1.75 -38.28 -0.74
C SER A 571 -1.91 -37.36 0.47
N LEU A 572 -2.72 -37.82 1.42
CA LEU A 572 -2.61 -37.40 2.82
C LEU A 572 -1.24 -37.79 3.40
N ALA A 573 -0.84 -37.13 4.49
CA ALA A 573 0.30 -37.56 5.30
C ALA A 573 -0.12 -38.74 6.19
N GLY A 574 0.74 -39.75 6.27
CA GLY A 574 0.54 -40.90 7.16
C GLY A 574 0.88 -40.59 8.61
N SER A 575 0.60 -41.55 9.49
CA SER A 575 0.99 -41.47 10.90
C SER A 575 2.50 -41.34 11.06
N GLY A 576 2.91 -40.53 12.03
CA GLY A 576 4.32 -40.28 12.32
C GLY A 576 5.06 -41.50 12.87
N VAL A 577 6.23 -41.80 12.32
CA VAL A 577 7.16 -42.82 12.83
C VAL A 577 8.45 -42.13 13.25
N MET A 578 8.95 -42.46 14.45
CA MET A 578 10.18 -41.86 14.98
C MET A 578 11.35 -42.84 14.93
N ALA A 579 12.55 -42.29 14.76
CA ALA A 579 13.81 -42.99 14.93
C ALA A 579 14.79 -42.05 15.64
N ILE A 580 15.69 -42.63 16.45
CA ILE A 580 16.58 -41.89 17.36
C ILE A 580 18.03 -42.27 17.04
N SER A 581 18.92 -41.29 16.98
CA SER A 581 20.35 -41.51 16.82
C SER A 581 21.01 -42.00 18.12
N ARG A 582 22.28 -42.40 18.07
CA ARG A 582 23.13 -42.33 19.27
C ARG A 582 23.37 -40.87 19.67
N LYS A 583 23.92 -40.65 20.88
CA LYS A 583 24.31 -39.33 21.34
C LYS A 583 25.38 -38.73 20.43
N ILE A 584 25.22 -37.48 20.03
CA ILE A 584 26.17 -36.74 19.18
C ILE A 584 27.37 -36.31 20.02
N THR A 585 28.56 -36.45 19.46
CA THR A 585 29.85 -36.13 20.07
C THR A 585 30.57 -35.05 19.28
N ALA A 586 31.60 -34.44 19.87
CA ALA A 586 32.40 -33.43 19.19
C ALA A 586 33.10 -33.93 17.92
N LYS A 587 33.34 -35.25 17.78
CA LYS A 587 33.98 -35.84 16.59
C LYS A 587 33.03 -35.90 15.38
N ASP A 588 31.72 -35.81 15.62
CA ASP A 588 30.70 -35.91 14.58
C ASP A 588 30.48 -34.59 13.84
N VAL A 589 30.94 -33.48 14.42
CA VAL A 589 30.80 -32.13 13.90
C VAL A 589 32.06 -31.75 13.12
N SER A 590 31.90 -31.29 11.88
CA SER A 590 33.03 -30.97 10.99
C SER A 590 33.49 -29.51 11.05
N THR A 591 32.67 -28.60 11.58
CA THR A 591 32.98 -27.17 11.67
C THR A 591 32.29 -26.52 12.87
N LYS A 592 32.89 -25.44 13.37
CA LYS A 592 32.27 -24.57 14.38
C LYS A 592 31.46 -23.44 13.74
N ASN A 593 31.67 -23.17 12.46
CA ASN A 593 30.99 -22.10 11.73
C ASN A 593 29.53 -22.49 11.47
N ILE A 594 28.68 -21.49 11.42
CA ILE A 594 27.24 -21.66 11.20
C ILE A 594 26.89 -21.06 9.84
N HIS A 595 26.27 -21.86 8.99
CA HIS A 595 25.80 -21.43 7.67
C HIS A 595 24.35 -21.88 7.49
N THR A 596 23.44 -20.95 7.25
CA THR A 596 22.04 -21.29 7.03
C THR A 596 21.33 -20.28 6.14
N ASP A 597 20.46 -20.77 5.27
CA ASP A 597 19.45 -19.98 4.55
C ASP A 597 18.10 -19.97 5.29
N PHE A 598 18.05 -20.60 6.47
CA PHE A 598 16.87 -20.86 7.30
C PHE A 598 15.77 -21.69 6.63
N GLN A 599 16.00 -22.30 5.47
CA GLN A 599 14.97 -23.08 4.78
C GLN A 599 14.34 -24.09 5.71
N ASN A 600 15.16 -24.89 6.37
CA ASN A 600 14.66 -25.98 7.17
C ASN A 600 14.45 -25.63 8.64
N ILE A 601 14.60 -24.38 9.08
CA ILE A 601 14.48 -24.03 10.50
C ILE A 601 13.05 -24.27 11.02
N ALA A 602 12.96 -24.76 12.26
CA ALA A 602 11.71 -24.76 13.01
C ALA A 602 11.38 -23.32 13.45
N VAL A 603 10.27 -22.76 12.96
CA VAL A 603 9.86 -21.36 13.21
C VAL A 603 8.99 -21.18 14.46
N GLN A 604 8.95 -22.18 15.33
CA GLN A 604 8.16 -22.12 16.55
C GLN A 604 8.75 -21.09 17.51
N ARG A 605 7.88 -20.28 18.11
CA ARG A 605 8.31 -19.29 19.09
C ARG A 605 8.97 -19.97 20.28
N SER A 606 10.15 -19.50 20.67
CA SER A 606 10.83 -19.91 21.90
C SER A 606 11.50 -18.71 22.55
N VAL A 607 11.26 -18.48 23.83
CA VAL A 607 11.87 -17.39 24.61
C VAL A 607 13.11 -17.83 25.39
N ALA A 608 13.35 -19.13 25.49
CA ALA A 608 14.48 -19.67 26.22
C ALA A 608 15.74 -19.62 25.34
N VAL A 609 16.73 -18.86 25.80
CA VAL A 609 18.06 -18.76 25.18
C VAL A 609 18.91 -19.94 25.63
N ARG A 610 19.33 -20.79 24.67
CA ARG A 610 20.09 -22.02 24.93
C ARG A 610 21.36 -22.05 24.09
N ASN A 611 22.45 -22.53 24.66
CA ASN A 611 23.75 -22.62 23.99
C ASN A 611 23.71 -23.52 22.75
N GLY A 612 24.11 -23.00 21.59
CA GLY A 612 24.08 -23.68 20.29
C GLY A 612 22.69 -23.72 19.63
N TRP A 613 21.76 -22.85 20.03
CA TRP A 613 20.40 -22.77 19.51
C TRP A 613 20.09 -21.42 18.88
N TRP A 614 19.18 -21.45 17.91
CA TRP A 614 18.44 -20.28 17.48
C TRP A 614 17.22 -20.07 18.37
N THR A 615 17.12 -18.88 18.96
CA THR A 615 15.94 -18.40 19.69
C THR A 615 15.15 -17.48 18.76
N LEU A 616 13.89 -17.84 18.52
CA LEU A 616 12.96 -17.09 17.66
C LEU A 616 11.84 -16.54 18.52
N ASP A 617 11.85 -15.25 18.78
CA ASP A 617 10.86 -14.59 19.63
C ASP A 617 10.54 -13.16 19.17
N THR A 618 9.85 -12.44 20.04
CA THR A 618 9.53 -11.03 19.86
C THR A 618 9.98 -10.27 21.09
N TYR A 619 10.53 -9.09 20.87
CA TYR A 619 11.04 -8.22 21.92
C TYR A 619 10.87 -6.75 21.52
N ARG A 620 10.50 -5.91 22.49
CA ARG A 620 10.48 -4.45 22.35
C ARG A 620 11.71 -3.90 23.06
N PRO A 621 12.70 -3.38 22.32
CA PRO A 621 13.83 -2.70 22.93
C PRO A 621 13.41 -1.50 23.78
N ALA A 622 14.12 -1.28 24.88
CA ALA A 622 13.84 -0.20 25.83
C ALA A 622 14.19 1.20 25.28
N ASP A 623 15.04 1.27 24.26
CA ASP A 623 15.48 2.51 23.61
C ASP A 623 14.43 3.11 22.65
N ILE A 624 13.30 2.43 22.44
CA ILE A 624 12.18 2.98 21.67
C ILE A 624 11.39 3.92 22.58
N GLY A 625 11.43 5.21 22.24
CA GLY A 625 10.73 6.29 22.93
C GLY A 625 9.25 6.00 23.20
N ALA A 626 8.75 6.56 24.30
CA ALA A 626 7.37 6.37 24.76
C ALA A 626 6.34 6.89 23.74
N GLU A 627 6.73 7.82 22.87
CA GLU A 627 5.92 8.34 21.77
C GLU A 627 5.65 7.31 20.66
N PHE A 628 6.41 6.21 20.63
CA PHE A 628 6.23 5.11 19.67
C PHE A 628 5.81 3.84 20.41
N GLU A 629 4.61 3.86 21.00
CA GLU A 629 4.08 2.74 21.74
C GLU A 629 3.62 1.59 20.81
N TRP A 630 4.05 0.38 21.14
CA TRP A 630 3.62 -0.87 20.51
C TRP A 630 4.00 -2.05 21.39
N GLN A 631 3.28 -3.17 21.23
CA GLN A 631 3.53 -4.40 21.99
C GLN A 631 4.16 -5.48 21.11
N PRO A 632 5.14 -6.25 21.62
CA PRO A 632 5.68 -7.41 20.91
C PRO A 632 4.58 -8.40 20.54
N GLY A 633 4.64 -8.93 19.31
CA GLY A 633 3.65 -9.93 18.89
C GLY A 633 3.72 -11.20 19.75
N THR A 634 2.59 -11.84 20.01
CA THR A 634 2.51 -13.01 20.91
C THR A 634 2.63 -14.36 20.20
N GLY A 635 2.42 -14.40 18.89
CA GLY A 635 2.56 -15.60 18.05
C GLY A 635 3.98 -15.82 17.52
N SER A 636 4.10 -16.66 16.48
CA SER A 636 5.36 -16.84 15.77
C SER A 636 5.90 -15.51 15.25
N ALA A 637 7.19 -15.26 15.46
CA ALA A 637 7.84 -14.06 14.96
C ALA A 637 8.22 -14.14 13.48
N TRP A 638 8.38 -15.37 12.98
CA TRP A 638 8.94 -15.68 11.68
C TRP A 638 8.10 -16.74 10.96
N THR A 639 8.12 -16.69 9.63
CA THR A 639 7.64 -17.76 8.75
C THR A 639 8.68 -18.01 7.65
N TYR A 640 8.73 -19.21 7.09
CA TYR A 640 9.54 -19.48 5.90
C TYR A 640 8.64 -19.60 4.68
N GLY A 641 8.90 -18.81 3.63
CA GLY A 641 8.04 -18.80 2.46
C GLY A 641 8.35 -17.69 1.45
N PRO A 642 7.48 -17.51 0.45
CA PRO A 642 7.61 -16.43 -0.51
C PRO A 642 7.48 -15.06 0.16
N GLY A 643 8.18 -14.08 -0.40
CA GLY A 643 8.06 -12.67 -0.02
C GLY A 643 6.91 -11.95 -0.72
N ASP A 644 6.80 -10.66 -0.45
CA ASP A 644 5.90 -9.73 -1.17
C ASP A 644 6.71 -8.55 -1.71
N ASP A 645 6.10 -7.75 -2.59
CA ASP A 645 6.66 -6.52 -3.17
C ASP A 645 8.10 -6.69 -3.65
N GLY A 646 9.07 -5.97 -3.06
CA GLY A 646 10.50 -6.04 -3.43
C GLY A 646 11.15 -7.42 -3.25
N THR A 647 10.43 -8.37 -2.66
CA THR A 647 10.87 -9.76 -2.46
C THR A 647 9.93 -10.80 -3.08
N ALA A 648 9.01 -10.38 -3.97
CA ALA A 648 8.02 -11.26 -4.58
C ALA A 648 8.64 -12.40 -5.42
N ASP A 649 9.88 -12.22 -5.90
CA ASP A 649 10.66 -13.20 -6.65
C ASP A 649 11.53 -14.11 -5.76
N ARG A 650 11.45 -13.96 -4.43
CA ARG A 650 12.34 -14.59 -3.45
C ARG A 650 11.58 -15.44 -2.45
N ILE A 651 12.31 -16.38 -1.87
CA ILE A 651 11.86 -17.24 -0.77
C ILE A 651 12.90 -17.12 0.35
N GLY A 652 12.44 -17.03 1.59
CA GLY A 652 13.32 -16.91 2.76
C GLY A 652 12.55 -16.91 4.07
N LEU A 653 13.26 -16.61 5.17
CA LEU A 653 12.67 -16.44 6.49
C LEU A 653 12.15 -15.01 6.66
N VAL A 654 10.84 -14.84 6.77
CA VAL A 654 10.14 -13.55 6.73
C VAL A 654 9.60 -13.18 8.12
N THR A 655 9.76 -11.92 8.52
CA THR A 655 9.16 -11.37 9.74
C THR A 655 7.64 -11.32 9.64
N VAL A 656 6.92 -11.87 10.61
CA VAL A 656 5.43 -11.84 10.66
C VAL A 656 4.86 -11.27 11.96
N ALA A 657 5.72 -10.92 12.92
CA ALA A 657 5.34 -10.19 14.13
C ALA A 657 6.24 -8.96 14.35
N ARG A 658 5.66 -7.86 14.84
CA ARG A 658 6.45 -6.69 15.23
C ARG A 658 7.33 -7.04 16.44
N GLY A 659 8.57 -6.57 16.41
CA GLY A 659 9.58 -6.93 17.40
C GLY A 659 10.27 -8.27 17.15
N ALA A 660 10.07 -8.88 15.97
CA ALA A 660 10.71 -10.15 15.61
C ALA A 660 12.22 -10.14 15.89
N ARG A 661 12.67 -11.12 16.66
CA ARG A 661 14.04 -11.27 17.10
C ARG A 661 14.50 -12.70 16.84
N LEU A 662 15.75 -12.82 16.44
CA LEU A 662 16.44 -14.06 16.10
C LEU A 662 17.81 -14.02 16.77
N LEU A 663 18.07 -14.89 17.75
CA LEU A 663 19.34 -14.90 18.48
C LEU A 663 20.00 -16.27 18.34
N TYR A 664 21.28 -16.30 18.02
CA TYR A 664 22.13 -17.47 18.15
C TYR A 664 23.00 -17.32 19.39
N ALA A 665 22.80 -18.20 20.37
CA ALA A 665 23.65 -18.21 21.57
C ALA A 665 24.79 -19.21 21.40
N GLN A 666 26.00 -18.79 21.70
CA GLN A 666 27.19 -19.64 21.65
C GLN A 666 28.10 -19.34 22.84
N ASP A 667 28.07 -20.23 23.82
CA ASP A 667 28.93 -20.18 25.00
C ASP A 667 30.34 -20.67 24.63
N GLY A 668 31.36 -20.04 25.21
CA GLY A 668 32.77 -20.35 24.96
C GLY A 668 33.63 -19.10 24.94
N THR A 669 34.87 -19.24 24.45
CA THR A 669 35.79 -18.12 24.25
C THR A 669 36.15 -18.04 22.78
N TYR A 670 35.77 -16.93 22.15
CA TYR A 670 35.95 -16.68 20.73
C TYR A 670 36.80 -15.44 20.52
N GLY A 671 37.75 -15.51 19.59
CA GLY A 671 38.62 -14.39 19.21
C GLY A 671 37.94 -13.52 18.15
N ASP A 672 38.61 -13.38 17.01
CA ASP A 672 38.07 -12.74 15.83
C ASP A 672 36.78 -13.44 15.37
N MET A 673 35.86 -12.69 14.77
CA MET A 673 34.55 -13.21 14.36
C MET A 673 34.05 -12.44 13.15
N ALA A 674 33.41 -13.13 12.22
CA ALA A 674 32.68 -12.52 11.11
C ALA A 674 31.23 -12.98 11.07
N VAL A 675 30.33 -12.06 10.74
CA VAL A 675 28.90 -12.32 10.52
C VAL A 675 28.52 -11.78 9.15
N THR A 676 27.98 -12.64 8.28
CA THR A 676 27.41 -12.21 7.00
C THR A 676 25.91 -12.52 6.99
N VAL A 677 25.09 -11.51 6.76
CA VAL A 677 23.63 -11.65 6.65
C VAL A 677 23.17 -11.20 5.28
N LYS A 678 22.48 -12.10 4.58
CA LYS A 678 21.78 -11.79 3.32
C LYS A 678 20.32 -11.51 3.66
N LEU A 679 19.89 -10.29 3.45
CA LEU A 679 18.56 -9.83 3.83
C LEU A 679 17.95 -8.95 2.75
N SER A 680 16.62 -8.94 2.67
CA SER A 680 15.88 -8.13 1.72
C SER A 680 14.66 -7.51 2.40
N PRO A 681 14.58 -6.18 2.51
CA PRO A 681 13.32 -5.52 2.87
C PRO A 681 12.32 -5.67 1.72
N HIS A 682 11.03 -5.73 2.03
CA HIS A 682 9.98 -5.70 1.00
C HIS A 682 9.91 -4.34 0.27
N LYS A 683 10.48 -3.29 0.86
CA LYS A 683 10.57 -1.95 0.26
C LYS A 683 11.70 -1.88 -0.77
N VAL A 684 11.42 -1.28 -1.92
CA VAL A 684 12.37 -1.20 -3.06
C VAL A 684 13.11 0.14 -3.16
N SER A 685 12.61 1.18 -2.52
CA SER A 685 13.10 2.55 -2.72
C SER A 685 14.15 3.00 -1.70
N GLY A 686 14.52 2.12 -0.76
CA GLY A 686 15.60 2.38 0.22
C GLY A 686 15.10 2.81 1.60
N GLN A 687 13.81 3.07 1.77
CA GLN A 687 13.19 3.41 3.06
C GLN A 687 13.17 2.24 4.07
N GLY A 688 13.19 0.99 3.58
CA GLY A 688 13.29 -0.24 4.38
C GLY A 688 12.08 -0.64 5.22
N PHE A 689 11.42 0.32 5.84
CA PHE A 689 10.44 0.15 6.93
C PHE A 689 9.12 0.87 6.62
N GLY A 690 8.09 0.70 7.44
CA GLY A 690 6.76 1.27 7.20
C GLY A 690 6.65 2.79 7.43
N SER A 691 7.33 3.30 8.47
CA SER A 691 7.35 4.73 8.82
C SER A 691 8.57 5.08 9.68
N ALA A 692 8.93 6.36 9.76
CA ALA A 692 10.01 6.88 10.60
C ALA A 692 9.60 7.04 12.08
N THR A 693 8.98 6.00 12.66
CA THR A 693 8.41 5.99 14.02
C THR A 693 9.12 4.99 14.92
N GLY A 694 10.44 5.15 15.06
CA GLY A 694 11.29 4.25 15.86
C GLY A 694 11.52 2.86 15.24
N GLN A 695 11.45 2.73 13.91
CA GLN A 695 11.62 1.46 13.20
C GLN A 695 13.07 1.26 12.74
N TYR A 696 13.65 0.12 13.10
CA TYR A 696 15.02 -0.27 12.76
C TYR A 696 15.20 -1.79 12.74
N ALA A 697 16.34 -2.22 12.23
CA ALA A 697 16.87 -3.57 12.39
C ALA A 697 18.31 -3.51 12.94
N ASP A 698 18.61 -4.34 13.93
CA ASP A 698 19.97 -4.53 14.44
C ASP A 698 20.50 -5.89 14.00
N VAL A 699 21.74 -5.93 13.51
CA VAL A 699 22.50 -7.17 13.23
C VAL A 699 23.60 -7.27 14.28
N TYR A 700 23.61 -8.35 15.06
CA TYR A 700 24.50 -8.53 16.21
C TYR A 700 25.73 -9.37 15.87
N ILE A 701 26.87 -9.04 16.49
CA ILE A 701 28.15 -9.76 16.43
C ILE A 701 28.86 -9.64 17.79
N LYS A 702 29.68 -10.64 18.16
CA LYS A 702 30.37 -10.66 19.48
C LYS A 702 29.37 -10.40 20.62
N PHE A 703 28.28 -11.18 20.62
CA PHE A 703 27.08 -10.91 21.41
C PHE A 703 26.75 -12.03 22.39
N ASP A 704 26.40 -11.69 23.62
CA ASP A 704 25.80 -12.59 24.59
C ASP A 704 24.28 -12.45 24.56
N ALA A 705 23.61 -13.47 24.02
CA ALA A 705 22.17 -13.50 23.87
C ALA A 705 21.40 -13.56 25.21
N LYS A 706 22.04 -13.99 26.32
CA LYS A 706 21.38 -14.08 27.63
C LYS A 706 21.27 -12.72 28.30
N THR A 707 22.36 -11.94 28.26
CA THR A 707 22.39 -10.58 28.85
C THR A 707 22.02 -9.49 27.86
N LEU A 708 22.00 -9.77 26.55
CA LEU A 708 21.87 -8.76 25.49
C LEU A 708 23.03 -7.75 25.50
N THR A 709 24.26 -8.26 25.69
CA THR A 709 25.49 -7.46 25.75
C THR A 709 26.40 -7.81 24.57
N GLY A 710 26.96 -6.82 23.90
CA GLY A 710 27.85 -7.04 22.76
C GLY A 710 27.85 -5.87 21.78
N TYR A 711 27.97 -6.17 20.50
CA TYR A 711 28.06 -5.16 19.45
C TYR A 711 27.14 -5.48 18.27
N GLY A 712 26.93 -4.49 17.40
CA GLY A 712 26.15 -4.68 16.18
C GLY A 712 26.08 -3.47 15.28
N LEU A 713 25.37 -3.63 14.17
CA LEU A 713 25.01 -2.58 13.23
C LEU A 713 23.51 -2.34 13.29
N ARG A 714 23.10 -1.08 13.51
CA ARG A 714 21.73 -0.64 13.40
C ARG A 714 21.47 -0.03 12.02
N ILE A 715 20.35 -0.43 11.43
CA ILE A 715 19.80 0.09 10.18
C ILE A 715 18.43 0.71 10.51
N GLN A 716 18.30 2.03 10.42
CA GLN A 716 17.16 2.77 10.98
C GLN A 716 16.48 3.69 9.96
N ARG A 717 15.14 3.65 9.90
CA ARG A 717 14.37 4.66 9.17
C ARG A 717 14.27 5.94 10.00
N THR A 718 14.63 7.06 9.41
CA THR A 718 14.53 8.39 10.03
C THR A 718 13.78 9.36 9.10
N PRO A 719 13.31 10.53 9.59
CA PRO A 719 12.67 11.53 8.74
C PRO A 719 13.62 12.23 7.74
N ALA A 720 14.94 12.02 7.84
CA ALA A 720 15.92 12.78 7.06
C ALA A 720 15.84 12.53 5.55
N TYR A 721 15.51 11.30 5.13
CA TYR A 721 15.45 10.90 3.72
C TYR A 721 14.21 10.07 3.44
N GLY A 722 13.64 10.25 2.26
CA GLY A 722 12.53 9.43 1.76
C GLY A 722 13.00 8.08 1.25
N GLU A 723 14.18 8.06 0.63
CA GLU A 723 14.71 6.93 -0.15
C GLU A 723 16.01 6.35 0.42
N GLY A 724 16.18 6.47 1.75
CA GLY A 724 17.36 5.98 2.45
C GLY A 724 17.13 5.72 3.94
N VAL A 725 18.06 5.01 4.55
CA VAL A 725 18.09 4.72 5.98
C VAL A 725 19.45 5.08 6.58
N LYS A 726 19.47 5.24 7.89
CA LYS A 726 20.67 5.53 8.67
C LYS A 726 21.33 4.24 9.13
N PHE A 727 22.64 4.14 8.94
CA PHE A 727 23.49 3.05 9.40
C PHE A 727 24.42 3.55 10.51
N THR A 728 24.52 2.79 11.60
CA THR A 728 25.31 3.18 12.77
C THR A 728 25.75 1.95 13.54
N LEU A 729 27.01 1.88 13.98
CA LEU A 729 27.47 0.81 14.87
C LEU A 729 27.01 1.07 16.29
N TYR A 730 26.74 0.01 17.06
CA TYR A 730 26.25 0.10 18.44
C TYR A 730 27.01 -0.82 19.39
N LYS A 731 27.17 -0.35 20.63
CA LYS A 731 27.48 -1.15 21.81
C LYS A 731 26.18 -1.43 22.57
N PHE A 732 26.02 -2.65 23.05
CA PHE A 732 24.89 -3.08 23.86
C PHE A 732 25.38 -3.54 25.23
N VAL A 733 24.73 -3.08 26.29
CA VAL A 733 25.01 -3.49 27.68
C VAL A 733 23.68 -3.75 28.37
N ASN A 734 23.43 -5.01 28.72
CA ASN A 734 22.17 -5.42 29.35
C ASN A 734 20.91 -4.95 28.59
N GLY A 735 20.97 -4.97 27.25
CA GLY A 735 19.90 -4.52 26.36
C GLY A 735 19.82 -2.99 26.14
N ALA A 736 20.56 -2.18 26.90
CA ALA A 736 20.71 -0.75 26.62
C ALA A 736 21.68 -0.54 25.45
N SER A 737 21.30 0.29 24.49
CA SER A 737 22.06 0.55 23.26
C SER A 737 22.77 1.90 23.32
N THR A 738 23.98 1.99 22.79
CA THR A 738 24.72 3.25 22.64
C THR A 738 25.43 3.28 21.27
N PRO A 739 25.23 4.33 20.45
CA PRO A 739 25.89 4.42 19.16
C PRO A 739 27.41 4.59 19.33
N ILE A 740 28.19 4.00 18.44
CA ILE A 740 29.65 4.09 18.39
C ILE A 740 30.11 4.42 16.98
N GLY A 741 31.12 5.28 16.85
CA GLY A 741 31.66 5.67 15.55
C GLY A 741 30.76 6.62 14.75
N LYS A 742 30.93 6.63 13.43
CA LYS A 742 30.22 7.52 12.50
C LYS A 742 28.85 6.96 12.10
N GLU A 743 27.95 7.86 11.74
CA GLU A 743 26.67 7.53 11.11
C GLU A 743 26.75 7.77 9.59
N VAL A 744 26.08 6.94 8.79
CA VAL A 744 26.01 7.09 7.33
C VAL A 744 24.56 6.93 6.88
N TYR A 745 24.08 7.85 6.05
CA TYR A 745 22.83 7.70 5.32
C TYR A 745 23.08 7.03 3.98
N SER A 746 22.32 5.99 3.68
CA SER A 746 22.54 5.20 2.47
C SER A 746 21.24 4.60 1.94
N SER A 747 21.20 4.40 0.63
CA SER A 747 20.13 3.66 -0.04
C SER A 747 20.41 2.16 -0.18
N ALA A 748 21.50 1.65 0.42
CA ALA A 748 21.91 0.26 0.31
C ALA A 748 20.94 -0.74 0.99
N PHE A 749 19.92 -0.29 1.74
CA PHE A 749 18.93 -1.17 2.36
C PHE A 749 17.72 -1.40 1.43
N VAL A 750 17.97 -2.15 0.37
CA VAL A 750 17.01 -2.55 -0.68
C VAL A 750 17.11 -4.06 -0.92
N PRO A 751 16.23 -4.70 -1.73
CA PRO A 751 16.30 -6.14 -1.97
C PRO A 751 17.69 -6.61 -2.44
N GLY A 752 18.15 -7.74 -1.90
CA GLY A 752 19.50 -8.26 -2.13
C GLY A 752 20.59 -7.56 -1.32
N CYS A 753 20.24 -6.94 -0.20
CA CYS A 753 21.18 -6.37 0.75
C CYS A 753 22.01 -7.46 1.44
N VAL A 754 23.30 -7.20 1.58
CA VAL A 754 24.26 -8.05 2.28
C VAL A 754 24.96 -7.20 3.33
N VAL A 755 24.82 -7.58 4.59
CA VAL A 755 25.53 -6.98 5.73
C VAL A 755 26.66 -7.89 6.12
N LYS A 756 27.90 -7.37 6.16
CA LYS A 756 29.09 -8.08 6.66
C LYS A 756 29.64 -7.32 7.85
N LEU A 757 29.64 -7.97 9.01
CA LEU A 757 30.28 -7.48 10.22
C LEU A 757 31.54 -8.30 10.49
N ASN A 758 32.62 -7.65 10.88
CA ASN A 758 33.87 -8.33 11.18
C ASN A 758 34.56 -7.66 12.37
N VAL A 759 34.97 -8.47 13.34
CA VAL A 759 35.76 -8.08 14.49
C VAL A 759 37.13 -8.72 14.38
N LYS A 760 38.18 -7.88 14.30
CA LYS A 760 39.59 -8.30 14.35
C LYS A 760 40.29 -7.58 15.49
N GLY A 761 40.69 -8.31 16.52
CA GLY A 761 41.20 -7.72 17.77
C GLY A 761 40.19 -6.75 18.39
N ASN A 762 40.51 -5.45 18.39
CA ASN A 762 39.67 -4.38 18.92
C ASN A 762 38.95 -3.55 17.84
N LEU A 763 39.00 -3.96 16.57
CA LEU A 763 38.37 -3.24 15.47
C LEU A 763 37.08 -3.94 15.03
N LEU A 764 35.94 -3.27 15.21
CA LEU A 764 34.66 -3.65 14.59
C LEU A 764 34.53 -2.91 13.25
N SER A 765 34.15 -3.64 12.22
CA SER A 765 33.88 -3.11 10.88
C SER A 765 32.57 -3.63 10.33
N ALA A 766 31.88 -2.79 9.54
CA ALA A 766 30.67 -3.13 8.81
C ALA A 766 30.80 -2.72 7.34
N ASN A 767 30.51 -3.66 6.44
CA ASN A 767 30.35 -3.42 5.01
C ASN A 767 28.92 -3.81 4.61
N VAL A 768 28.20 -2.91 3.93
CA VAL A 768 26.85 -3.16 3.44
C VAL A 768 26.77 -2.85 1.96
N THR A 769 26.30 -3.81 1.17
CA THR A 769 26.12 -3.71 -0.28
C THR A 769 24.75 -4.22 -0.69
N SER A 770 24.26 -3.83 -1.87
CA SER A 770 23.03 -4.36 -2.46
C SER A 770 23.20 -4.74 -3.92
N THR A 771 22.46 -5.76 -4.35
CA THR A 771 22.40 -6.15 -5.78
C THR A 771 21.44 -5.27 -6.59
N THR A 772 20.43 -4.69 -5.94
CA THR A 772 19.51 -3.75 -6.58
C THR A 772 20.24 -2.43 -6.86
N PRO A 773 20.28 -1.93 -8.11
CA PRO A 773 20.99 -0.69 -8.44
C PRO A 773 20.45 0.54 -7.71
N GLN A 774 21.34 1.49 -7.44
CA GLN A 774 20.97 2.80 -6.91
C GLN A 774 20.08 3.58 -7.88
N GLN A 775 18.94 4.06 -7.40
CA GLN A 775 18.02 4.92 -8.16
C GLN A 775 18.59 6.33 -8.33
N GLN A 776 18.13 7.07 -9.34
CA GLN A 776 18.68 8.40 -9.61
C GLN A 776 18.27 9.39 -8.52
N ILE A 777 17.04 9.31 -8.01
CA ILE A 777 16.61 10.15 -6.88
C ILE A 777 17.51 10.00 -5.64
N GLN A 778 18.00 8.79 -5.38
CA GLN A 778 18.91 8.52 -4.26
C GLN A 778 20.29 9.17 -4.50
N LYS A 779 20.77 9.22 -5.74
CA LYS A 779 22.00 9.90 -6.12
C LYS A 779 21.86 11.41 -6.01
N ASP A 780 20.73 11.95 -6.44
CA ASP A 780 20.40 13.37 -6.37
C ASP A 780 20.29 13.85 -4.92
N GLU A 781 19.82 12.98 -4.01
CA GLU A 781 19.83 13.20 -2.55
C GLU A 781 21.22 13.03 -1.92
N GLY A 782 22.24 12.65 -2.68
CA GLY A 782 23.61 12.46 -2.20
C GLY A 782 23.80 11.21 -1.34
N LEU A 783 22.87 10.25 -1.37
CA LEU A 783 22.99 9.01 -0.62
C LEU A 783 24.09 8.13 -1.22
N VAL A 784 24.89 7.50 -0.36
CA VAL A 784 25.80 6.44 -0.82
C VAL A 784 25.03 5.14 -1.01
N HIS A 785 25.49 4.27 -1.90
CA HIS A 785 24.90 2.95 -2.13
C HIS A 785 25.72 1.77 -1.59
N GLU A 786 26.83 2.10 -0.95
CA GLU A 786 27.66 1.16 -0.19
C GLU A 786 28.00 1.81 1.14
N VAL A 787 27.92 1.05 2.22
CA VAL A 787 28.23 1.53 3.56
C VAL A 787 29.49 0.85 4.05
N ASN A 788 30.46 1.66 4.49
CA ASN A 788 31.68 1.22 5.12
C ASN A 788 31.84 1.96 6.45
N LEU A 789 31.71 1.25 7.57
CA LEU A 789 31.84 1.79 8.92
C LEU A 789 32.89 1.00 9.69
N SER A 790 33.56 1.68 10.62
CA SER A 790 34.41 1.01 11.61
C SER A 790 34.45 1.79 12.92
N ALA A 791 34.73 1.08 14.01
CA ALA A 791 34.92 1.65 15.33
C ALA A 791 35.88 0.77 16.14
N THR A 792 36.69 1.40 16.99
CA THR A 792 37.42 0.69 18.04
C THR A 792 36.43 0.30 19.14
N ILE A 793 36.53 -0.94 19.61
CA ILE A 793 35.65 -1.53 20.63
C ILE A 793 36.49 -2.12 21.78
N ASP A 794 35.86 -2.29 22.94
CA ASP A 794 36.43 -3.12 24.00
C ASP A 794 36.29 -4.60 23.59
N PRO A 795 37.39 -5.35 23.43
CA PRO A 795 37.30 -6.75 23.03
C PRO A 795 36.52 -7.57 24.05
N ASN A 796 35.72 -8.52 23.56
CA ASN A 796 35.05 -9.51 24.39
C ASN A 796 35.22 -10.90 23.78
N THR A 797 34.86 -11.93 24.55
CA THR A 797 35.03 -13.34 24.15
C THR A 797 33.74 -13.98 23.62
N PHE A 798 32.67 -13.21 23.45
CA PHE A 798 31.36 -13.73 23.09
C PHE A 798 31.35 -14.30 21.67
N GLY A 799 30.60 -15.40 21.49
CA GLY A 799 30.41 -16.05 20.19
C GLY A 799 29.01 -15.90 19.61
N GLY A 800 28.05 -15.31 20.31
CA GLY A 800 26.69 -15.18 19.79
C GLY A 800 26.55 -14.09 18.72
N ALA A 801 25.47 -14.21 17.96
CA ALA A 801 25.06 -13.28 16.89
C ALA A 801 23.54 -13.28 16.77
N GLY A 802 22.98 -12.44 15.90
CA GLY A 802 21.54 -12.44 15.67
C GLY A 802 21.01 -11.21 14.96
N LEU A 803 19.70 -11.05 15.01
CA LEU A 803 18.97 -9.93 14.43
C LEU A 803 17.76 -9.53 15.27
N GLN A 804 17.53 -8.23 15.41
CA GLN A 804 16.31 -7.64 15.95
C GLN A 804 15.64 -6.80 14.87
N HIS A 805 14.32 -6.92 14.69
CA HIS A 805 13.54 -6.08 13.78
C HIS A 805 12.36 -5.44 14.53
N THR A 806 12.24 -4.11 14.49
CA THR A 806 11.21 -3.36 15.23
C THR A 806 10.10 -2.79 14.34
N GLY A 807 10.25 -2.93 13.03
CA GLY A 807 9.32 -2.43 12.03
C GLY A 807 7.96 -3.11 12.02
N THR A 808 6.96 -2.41 11.47
CA THR A 808 5.63 -2.99 11.19
C THR A 808 5.73 -4.12 10.17
N VAL A 809 4.88 -5.15 10.28
CA VAL A 809 5.00 -6.39 9.49
C VAL A 809 3.82 -6.66 8.55
N SER A 810 3.07 -5.63 8.16
CA SER A 810 2.13 -5.76 7.04
C SER A 810 2.90 -6.08 5.74
N PRO A 811 2.28 -6.79 4.77
CA PRO A 811 2.86 -6.92 3.43
C PRO A 811 3.36 -5.56 2.90
N GLY A 812 4.57 -5.56 2.34
CA GLY A 812 5.29 -4.36 1.91
C GLY A 812 6.17 -3.67 2.96
N ASN A 813 6.12 -4.09 4.23
CA ASN A 813 6.96 -3.53 5.31
C ASN A 813 7.85 -4.59 6.00
N ARG A 814 7.79 -5.85 5.56
CA ARG A 814 8.50 -6.98 6.20
C ARG A 814 9.97 -7.05 5.78
N LEU A 815 10.74 -7.79 6.56
CA LEU A 815 12.13 -8.16 6.28
C LEU A 815 12.23 -9.67 6.00
N MET A 816 12.96 -10.05 4.96
CA MET A 816 13.28 -11.43 4.62
C MET A 816 14.77 -11.71 4.84
N LEU A 817 15.10 -12.83 5.47
CA LEU A 817 16.46 -13.38 5.54
C LEU A 817 16.61 -14.52 4.53
N GLN A 818 17.73 -14.50 3.81
CA GLN A 818 18.07 -15.46 2.76
C GLN A 818 19.38 -16.20 3.07
N GLY A 819 20.09 -15.76 4.12
CA GLY A 819 21.36 -16.32 4.52
C GLY A 819 21.86 -15.67 5.81
N PHE A 820 22.45 -16.48 6.68
CA PHE A 820 23.14 -16.04 7.88
C PHE A 820 24.35 -16.94 8.12
N ASP A 821 25.52 -16.34 8.03
CA ASP A 821 26.80 -17.00 8.21
C ASP A 821 27.51 -16.42 9.45
N ILE A 822 28.08 -17.30 10.26
CA ILE A 822 28.89 -16.97 11.44
C ILE A 822 30.21 -17.75 11.33
N ASP A 823 31.32 -17.01 11.21
CA ASP A 823 32.66 -17.56 11.15
C ASP A 823 33.45 -17.17 12.41
N TYR A 824 34.12 -18.16 13.01
CA TYR A 824 34.87 -18.05 14.27
C TYR A 824 36.38 -18.24 14.11
#